data_AF-A0A1W9RPT2-F1
#
_entry.id   AF-A0A1W9RPT2-F1
#
_cell.length_a   1.000
_cell.length_b   1.000
_cell.length_c   1.000
_cell.angle_alpha   90.00
_cell.angle_beta   90.00
_cell.angle_gamma   90.00
#
_symmetry.space_group_name_H-M   'P 1'
#
loop_
_entity.id
_entity.type
_entity.pdbx_description
1 polymer ?
#
loop_
_entity_poly.entity_id
_entity_poly.type
_entity_poly.pdbx_seq_one_letter_code
_entity_poly.pdbx_strand_id
1 'polypeptide(L)'
;MHVWGLHILDLALVLVYVGVVIWLGKRVSDQTNDTEDFFLAGRKLGKFYQLFLNFGCSTNADQAVAVSREIYRQGIGGMWIQFLVLFLTPFYWFTTLLFRRVRLTTIGDYFTERFKSKFLGGSYAIFILLLSVIGGGIGYMVAAKTMMAMTPKTYQECTVAERRSIDEFKEFKSLKKELEQGATFSEEKQARYESLIEKNKRGELHSFVSHTNQYWFYFIYALIVGIYTMLGGFRAAAITDAIQGVLILIFSLLLIPIGLIKIGGFAGLHASVPDYMFELFGSATMSEYAWYTIVAMVLANLVSIVAVATGMQTAGSATNEMTARIGMIGGMFGKRLIMLFWALAGLLAIGLYSGKLSDPDLIWGYMSKDLLIPGAIGLMLVGILAANMSSLDAGAVSYSALFIRNIYKPLVPDKSEAHYLFIGRITIGVTLLGGIIIAVAVDNLLELFKYIISIPAIFGASIWLGFIWRRLTKWAVILQVFITLIIYAVIPNLFQGMDSVKFNPKFLKETNPRVVQIKTDALNEDVEQGLAGNIGDKIAKEHIIQPVGIFFEKVVRVNPDDPTSRKMGIGRFNAEIWVLSWFGIDFSNFTKPQLVAMRFLFDALFPFVLLFLFSYFTPVVPKKDLDRFFAKIHTPVGATPEEEEKALADAYKHPEKYEKDKIVPGSNWEILKPSKMDVIGFGGSWVIVGVIVFLLWLMVNIK
;
A
#
# COMPACT_ATOMS: atom_id res chain seq x y z
N MET A 1 -30.37 1.18 -24.23
CA MET A 1 -30.47 -0.23 -23.80
C MET A 1 -29.52 -0.43 -22.63
N HIS A 2 -29.98 -1.07 -21.56
CA HIS A 2 -29.15 -1.34 -20.38
C HIS A 2 -28.99 -2.85 -20.19
N VAL A 3 -27.79 -3.28 -19.82
CA VAL A 3 -27.45 -4.67 -19.48
C VAL A 3 -26.74 -4.63 -18.13
N TRP A 4 -27.26 -5.35 -17.14
CA TRP A 4 -26.73 -5.33 -15.75
C TRP A 4 -26.61 -3.94 -15.11
N GLY A 5 -27.54 -3.04 -15.45
CA GLY A 5 -27.54 -1.66 -14.97
C GLY A 5 -26.55 -0.71 -15.68
N LEU A 6 -25.74 -1.22 -16.62
CA LEU A 6 -24.84 -0.42 -17.44
C LEU A 6 -25.43 -0.13 -18.82
N HIS A 7 -25.10 1.02 -19.39
CA HIS A 7 -25.46 1.30 -20.77
C HIS A 7 -24.67 0.40 -21.71
N ILE A 8 -25.24 0.04 -22.86
CA ILE A 8 -24.57 -0.86 -23.82
C ILE A 8 -23.20 -0.33 -24.30
N LEU A 9 -23.05 1.00 -24.35
CA LEU A 9 -21.77 1.66 -24.66
C LEU A 9 -20.72 1.40 -23.57
N ASP A 10 -21.12 1.40 -22.29
CA ASP A 10 -20.21 1.14 -21.18
C ASP A 10 -19.67 -0.28 -21.25
N LEU A 11 -20.56 -1.24 -21.50
CA LEU A 11 -20.20 -2.65 -21.65
C LEU A 11 -19.30 -2.88 -22.86
N ALA A 12 -19.61 -2.24 -24.00
CA ALA A 12 -18.80 -2.33 -25.21
C ALA A 12 -17.37 -1.85 -24.96
N LEU A 13 -17.18 -0.75 -24.23
CA LEU A 13 -15.85 -0.22 -23.89
C LEU A 13 -15.05 -1.20 -23.02
N VAL A 14 -15.69 -1.82 -22.02
CA VAL A 14 -15.04 -2.84 -21.18
C VAL A 14 -14.62 -4.05 -22.03
N LEU A 15 -15.47 -4.53 -22.93
CA LEU A 15 -15.15 -5.66 -23.81
C LEU A 15 -14.03 -5.34 -24.80
N VAL A 16 -14.05 -4.13 -25.40
CA VAL A 16 -12.97 -3.66 -26.28
C VAL A 16 -11.65 -3.60 -25.54
N TYR A 17 -11.65 -3.05 -24.32
CA TYR A 17 -10.45 -3.00 -23.48
C TYR A 17 -9.88 -4.39 -23.20
N VAL A 18 -10.72 -5.34 -22.76
CA VAL A 18 -10.30 -6.73 -22.51
C VAL A 18 -9.74 -7.37 -23.78
N GLY A 19 -10.40 -7.17 -24.93
CA GLY A 19 -9.94 -7.68 -26.22
C GLY A 19 -8.56 -7.12 -26.61
N VAL A 20 -8.32 -5.83 -26.42
CA VAL A 20 -7.04 -5.17 -26.69
C VAL A 20 -5.93 -5.73 -25.80
N VAL A 21 -6.17 -5.89 -24.50
CA VAL A 21 -5.18 -6.42 -23.55
C VAL A 21 -4.78 -7.86 -23.91
N ILE A 22 -5.75 -8.72 -24.21
CA ILE A 22 -5.50 -10.11 -24.63
C ILE A 22 -4.73 -10.15 -25.95
N TRP A 23 -5.13 -9.33 -26.93
CA TRP A 23 -4.45 -9.24 -28.22
C TRP A 23 -2.98 -8.80 -28.06
N LEU A 24 -2.70 -7.82 -27.21
CA LEU A 24 -1.34 -7.38 -26.90
C LEU A 24 -0.52 -8.49 -26.23
N GLY A 25 -1.09 -9.18 -25.24
CA GLY A 25 -0.43 -10.31 -24.58
C GLY A 25 -0.02 -11.40 -25.57
N LYS A 26 -0.93 -11.75 -26.50
CA LYS A 26 -0.64 -12.70 -27.59
C LYS A 26 0.47 -12.21 -28.51
N ARG A 27 0.40 -10.97 -28.99
CA ARG A 27 1.39 -10.39 -29.92
C ARG A 27 2.80 -10.35 -29.33
N VAL A 28 2.92 -10.13 -28.01
CA VAL A 28 4.21 -10.09 -27.31
C VAL A 28 4.73 -11.50 -27.00
N SER A 29 3.83 -12.47 -26.77
CA SER A 29 4.20 -13.88 -26.58
C SER A 29 5.06 -14.42 -27.72
N ASP A 30 4.77 -14.01 -28.97
CA ASP A 30 5.52 -14.43 -30.16
C ASP A 30 7.00 -13.97 -30.14
N GLN A 31 7.36 -13.06 -29.23
CA GLN A 31 8.71 -12.51 -29.09
C GLN A 31 9.44 -13.01 -27.83
N THR A 32 8.84 -13.93 -27.06
CA THR A 32 9.38 -14.38 -25.78
C THR A 32 9.92 -15.81 -25.90
N ASN A 33 11.26 -15.94 -25.92
CA ASN A 33 11.90 -17.24 -26.21
C ASN A 33 12.54 -17.90 -24.99
N ASP A 34 12.92 -17.13 -23.97
CA ASP A 34 13.62 -17.62 -22.78
C ASP A 34 13.13 -16.98 -21.47
N THR A 35 13.70 -17.40 -20.33
CA THR A 35 13.33 -16.87 -19.02
C THR A 35 13.77 -15.42 -18.79
N GLU A 36 14.81 -14.92 -19.47
CA GLU A 36 15.24 -13.53 -19.35
C GLU A 36 14.28 -12.59 -20.09
N ASP A 37 13.81 -12.97 -21.27
CA ASP A 37 12.74 -12.27 -21.99
C ASP A 37 11.45 -12.29 -21.18
N PHE A 38 11.07 -13.46 -20.63
CA PHE A 38 9.83 -13.61 -19.88
C PHE A 38 9.83 -12.82 -18.56
N PHE A 39 10.93 -12.84 -17.79
CA PHE A 39 10.98 -12.19 -16.48
C PHE A 39 11.58 -10.79 -16.47
N LEU A 40 12.43 -10.42 -17.44
CA LEU A 40 13.11 -9.12 -17.47
C LEU A 40 12.88 -8.34 -18.76
N ALA A 41 12.00 -8.81 -19.65
CA ALA A 41 11.77 -8.19 -20.96
C ALA A 41 13.08 -8.00 -21.75
N GLY A 42 14.02 -8.94 -21.61
CA GLY A 42 15.33 -8.91 -22.28
C GLY A 42 16.19 -7.71 -21.88
N ARG A 43 15.87 -7.04 -20.75
CA ARG A 43 16.51 -5.81 -20.26
C ARG A 43 16.47 -4.65 -21.27
N LYS A 44 15.43 -4.60 -22.12
CA LYS A 44 15.33 -3.65 -23.24
C LYS A 44 14.28 -2.56 -23.03
N LEU A 45 13.69 -2.44 -21.84
CA LEU A 45 12.65 -1.43 -21.60
C LEU A 45 13.25 -0.02 -21.54
N GLY A 46 12.78 0.85 -22.45
CA GLY A 46 13.13 2.26 -22.49
C GLY A 46 12.41 3.11 -21.44
N LYS A 47 12.76 4.41 -21.38
CA LYS A 47 12.26 5.35 -20.37
C LYS A 47 10.73 5.45 -20.31
N PHE A 48 10.07 5.45 -21.47
CA PHE A 48 8.61 5.55 -21.56
C PHE A 48 7.91 4.36 -20.89
N TYR A 49 8.29 3.13 -21.26
CA TYR A 49 7.73 1.91 -20.65
C TYR A 49 8.09 1.81 -19.17
N GLN A 50 9.32 2.16 -18.79
CA GLN A 50 9.72 2.18 -17.38
C GLN A 50 8.93 3.19 -16.55
N LEU A 51 8.63 4.37 -17.09
CA LEU A 51 7.79 5.35 -16.41
C LEU A 51 6.40 4.78 -16.13
N PHE A 52 5.74 4.25 -17.16
CA PHE A 52 4.38 3.74 -17.00
C PHE A 52 4.28 2.44 -16.21
N LEU A 53 5.27 1.55 -16.32
CA LEU A 53 5.38 0.35 -15.50
C LEU A 53 5.47 0.72 -14.01
N ASN A 54 6.35 1.65 -13.64
CA ASN A 54 6.47 2.08 -12.24
C ASN A 54 5.25 2.92 -11.79
N PHE A 55 4.62 3.66 -12.70
CA PHE A 55 3.37 4.35 -12.44
C PHE A 55 2.20 3.38 -12.14
N GLY A 56 2.00 2.38 -13.01
CA GLY A 56 0.96 1.34 -12.91
C GLY A 56 1.15 0.46 -11.68
N CYS A 57 2.34 -0.11 -11.49
CA CYS A 57 2.70 -0.87 -10.28
C CYS A 57 2.53 -0.08 -8.98
N SER A 58 2.57 1.25 -9.03
CA SER A 58 2.33 2.08 -7.86
C SER A 58 0.85 2.42 -7.67
N THR A 59 0.00 2.24 -8.68
CA THR A 59 -1.39 2.68 -8.73
C THR A 59 -2.35 1.49 -8.78
N ASN A 60 -2.88 1.11 -7.62
CA ASN A 60 -3.90 0.07 -7.52
C ASN A 60 -5.32 0.65 -7.70
N ALA A 61 -6.29 -0.22 -8.01
CA ALA A 61 -7.70 0.19 -8.20
C ALA A 61 -8.37 0.82 -6.97
N ASP A 62 -7.92 0.46 -5.76
CA ASP A 62 -8.45 1.05 -4.52
C ASP A 62 -7.99 2.48 -4.35
N GLN A 63 -6.86 2.90 -4.94
CA GLN A 63 -6.17 4.10 -4.47
C GLN A 63 -7.00 5.38 -4.72
N ALA A 64 -7.69 5.47 -5.85
CA ALA A 64 -8.60 6.60 -6.12
C ALA A 64 -9.74 6.65 -5.09
N VAL A 65 -10.32 5.50 -4.78
CA VAL A 65 -11.38 5.36 -3.77
C VAL A 65 -10.84 5.65 -2.37
N ALA A 66 -9.69 5.10 -2.01
CA ALA A 66 -9.06 5.19 -0.70
C ALA A 66 -8.61 6.61 -0.38
N VAL A 67 -7.99 7.31 -1.34
CA VAL A 67 -7.62 8.73 -1.20
C VAL A 67 -8.89 9.56 -1.01
N SER A 68 -9.85 9.45 -1.93
CA SER A 68 -11.08 10.26 -1.87
C SER A 68 -11.89 10.01 -0.61
N ARG A 69 -11.98 8.74 -0.17
CA ARG A 69 -12.59 8.32 1.10
C ARG A 69 -11.89 8.91 2.30
N GLU A 70 -10.56 8.88 2.33
CA GLU A 70 -9.79 9.42 3.44
C GLU A 70 -9.99 10.94 3.55
N ILE A 71 -10.03 11.64 2.40
CA ILE A 71 -10.32 13.07 2.37
C ILE A 71 -11.76 13.34 2.78
N TYR A 72 -12.72 12.52 2.35
CA TYR A 72 -14.12 12.64 2.78
C TYR A 72 -14.28 12.50 4.31
N ARG A 73 -13.45 11.67 4.96
CA ARG A 73 -13.51 11.41 6.40
C ARG A 73 -12.74 12.42 7.25
N GLN A 74 -11.55 12.82 6.83
CA GLN A 74 -10.61 13.61 7.65
C GLN A 74 -10.26 14.98 7.04
N GLY A 75 -10.84 15.33 5.90
CA GLY A 75 -10.42 16.48 5.12
C GLY A 75 -9.06 16.28 4.47
N ILE A 76 -8.45 17.36 4.00
CA ILE A 76 -7.20 17.31 3.26
C ILE A 76 -6.02 16.80 4.10
N GLY A 77 -6.09 16.90 5.43
CA GLY A 77 -5.09 16.32 6.34
C GLY A 77 -4.89 14.81 6.15
N GLY A 78 -5.90 14.09 5.67
CA GLY A 78 -5.81 12.67 5.29
C GLY A 78 -4.76 12.39 4.19
N MET A 79 -4.35 13.39 3.42
CA MET A 79 -3.32 13.26 2.38
C MET A 79 -1.96 12.84 2.91
N TRP A 80 -1.62 13.18 4.17
CA TRP A 80 -0.29 12.83 4.70
C TRP A 80 -0.05 11.32 4.77
N ILE A 81 -1.10 10.54 5.05
CA ILE A 81 -1.03 9.07 5.03
C ILE A 81 -0.76 8.58 3.60
N GLN A 82 -1.38 9.20 2.61
CA GLN A 82 -1.23 8.85 1.19
C GLN A 82 0.12 9.32 0.63
N PHE A 83 0.70 10.36 1.23
CA PHE A 83 1.99 10.94 0.89
C PHE A 83 3.18 10.34 1.65
N LEU A 84 2.99 9.27 2.45
CA LEU A 84 4.14 8.57 3.06
C LEU A 84 5.22 8.23 2.03
N VAL A 85 4.81 7.75 0.86
CA VAL A 85 5.75 7.39 -0.21
C VAL A 85 6.27 8.60 -1.01
N LEU A 86 5.62 9.77 -0.94
CA LEU A 86 6.14 11.00 -1.56
C LEU A 86 7.55 11.30 -1.04
N PHE A 87 7.73 11.20 0.28
CA PHE A 87 9.02 11.42 0.95
C PHE A 87 10.04 10.29 0.73
N LEU A 88 9.58 9.11 0.31
CA LEU A 88 10.44 7.97 -0.05
C LEU A 88 10.91 8.05 -1.50
N THR A 89 10.17 8.77 -2.34
CA THR A 89 10.41 8.82 -3.79
C THR A 89 11.86 9.20 -4.13
N PRO A 90 12.49 10.21 -3.49
CA PRO A 90 13.89 10.55 -3.75
C PRO A 90 14.87 9.39 -3.51
N PHE A 91 14.61 8.51 -2.54
CA PHE A 91 15.51 7.39 -2.22
C PHE A 91 15.52 6.30 -3.29
N TYR A 92 14.48 6.20 -4.13
CA TYR A 92 14.48 5.29 -5.28
C TYR A 92 15.58 5.62 -6.30
N TRP A 93 16.09 6.86 -6.31
CA TRP A 93 17.26 7.22 -7.11
C TRP A 93 18.45 6.29 -6.86
N PHE A 94 18.65 5.91 -5.59
CA PHE A 94 19.74 5.03 -5.17
C PHE A 94 19.33 3.55 -5.20
N THR A 95 18.14 3.19 -4.72
CA THR A 95 17.76 1.76 -4.65
C THR A 95 17.63 1.15 -6.05
N THR A 96 17.05 1.88 -7.01
CA THR A 96 16.93 1.42 -8.39
C THR A 96 18.28 1.31 -9.08
N LEU A 97 19.24 2.18 -8.76
CA LEU A 97 20.63 2.02 -9.21
C LEU A 97 21.20 0.69 -8.73
N LEU A 98 21.13 0.43 -7.43
CA LEU A 98 21.69 -0.77 -6.81
C LEU A 98 21.08 -2.04 -7.41
N PHE A 99 19.75 -2.04 -7.59
CA PHE A 99 19.03 -3.15 -8.22
C PHE A 99 19.41 -3.34 -9.69
N ARG A 100 19.65 -2.26 -10.45
CA ARG A 100 20.10 -2.40 -11.84
C ARG A 100 21.53 -2.92 -11.94
N ARG A 101 22.44 -2.49 -11.05
CA ARG A 101 23.87 -2.87 -11.05
C ARG A 101 24.15 -4.26 -10.51
N VAL A 102 23.34 -4.77 -9.59
CA VAL A 102 23.49 -6.13 -9.08
C VAL A 102 23.18 -7.18 -10.16
N ARG A 103 22.48 -6.81 -11.25
CA ARG A 103 22.19 -7.65 -12.43
C ARG A 103 21.40 -8.93 -12.10
N LEU A 104 20.64 -8.91 -11.02
CA LEU A 104 19.82 -10.03 -10.59
C LEU A 104 18.37 -9.88 -11.02
N THR A 105 17.65 -10.99 -11.03
CA THR A 105 16.22 -11.02 -11.34
C THR A 105 15.37 -10.83 -10.09
N THR A 106 15.78 -11.44 -8.96
CA THR A 106 14.97 -11.50 -7.73
C THR A 106 15.80 -11.13 -6.51
N ILE A 107 15.14 -10.58 -5.49
CA ILE A 107 15.78 -10.31 -4.19
C ILE A 107 16.25 -11.62 -3.51
N GLY A 108 15.62 -12.76 -3.81
CA GLY A 108 16.11 -14.06 -3.36
C GLY A 108 17.50 -14.41 -3.93
N ASP A 109 17.78 -14.03 -5.18
CA ASP A 109 19.09 -14.19 -5.78
C ASP A 109 20.12 -13.30 -5.06
N TYR A 110 19.70 -12.12 -4.61
CA TYR A 110 20.58 -11.21 -3.88
C TYR A 110 21.10 -11.86 -2.60
N PHE A 111 20.23 -12.53 -1.83
CA PHE A 111 20.67 -13.24 -0.63
C PHE A 111 21.63 -14.40 -0.95
N THR A 112 21.41 -15.08 -2.07
CA THR A 112 22.28 -16.16 -2.54
C THR A 112 23.64 -15.63 -2.98
N GLU A 113 23.68 -14.47 -3.65
CA GLU A 113 24.93 -13.86 -4.13
C GLU A 113 25.72 -13.20 -3.01
N ARG A 114 25.07 -12.37 -2.17
CA ARG A 114 25.68 -11.59 -1.08
C ARG A 114 26.13 -12.43 0.12
N PHE A 115 25.38 -13.47 0.46
CA PHE A 115 25.62 -14.27 1.68
C PHE A 115 25.94 -15.75 1.40
N LYS A 116 26.01 -16.17 0.13
CA LYS A 116 26.20 -17.58 -0.28
C LYS A 116 25.21 -18.52 0.41
N SER A 117 23.97 -18.06 0.57
CA SER A 117 22.95 -18.75 1.35
C SER A 117 21.69 -18.98 0.51
N LYS A 118 21.52 -20.19 -0.01
CA LYS A 118 20.27 -20.62 -0.65
C LYS A 118 19.09 -20.58 0.33
N PHE A 119 19.34 -20.87 1.61
CA PHE A 119 18.33 -20.81 2.67
C PHE A 119 17.75 -19.40 2.81
N LEU A 120 18.58 -18.36 2.88
CA LEU A 120 18.09 -16.97 2.97
C LEU A 120 17.26 -16.60 1.75
N GLY A 121 17.74 -16.91 0.53
CA GLY A 121 16.99 -16.67 -0.70
C GLY A 121 15.65 -17.39 -0.74
N GLY A 122 15.62 -18.67 -0.35
CA GLY A 122 14.40 -19.48 -0.27
C GLY A 122 13.43 -19.00 0.83
N SER A 123 13.94 -18.61 2.00
CA SER A 123 13.13 -18.10 3.11
C SER A 123 12.44 -16.79 2.75
N TYR A 124 13.16 -15.87 2.10
CA TYR A 124 12.59 -14.65 1.54
C TYR A 124 11.53 -14.98 0.48
N ALA A 125 11.83 -15.92 -0.42
CA ALA A 125 10.89 -16.33 -1.46
C ALA A 125 9.58 -16.88 -0.89
N ILE A 126 9.63 -17.84 0.04
CA ILE A 126 8.45 -18.42 0.69
C ILE A 126 7.64 -17.33 1.37
N PHE A 127 8.30 -16.47 2.15
CA PHE A 127 7.65 -15.42 2.90
C PHE A 127 6.93 -14.42 1.99
N ILE A 128 7.59 -13.93 0.94
CA ILE A 128 6.98 -13.01 -0.03
C ILE A 128 5.86 -13.69 -0.82
N LEU A 129 6.01 -14.97 -1.20
CA LEU A 129 4.96 -15.71 -1.88
C LEU A 129 3.70 -15.83 -1.00
N LEU A 130 3.83 -16.09 0.30
CA LEU A 130 2.68 -16.10 1.21
C LEU A 130 1.98 -14.73 1.28
N LEU A 131 2.75 -13.64 1.37
CA LEU A 131 2.19 -12.28 1.35
C LEU A 131 1.58 -11.90 0.01
N SER A 132 2.11 -12.43 -1.09
CA SER A 132 1.59 -12.13 -2.43
C SER A 132 0.15 -12.58 -2.60
N VAL A 133 -0.20 -13.73 -2.00
CA VAL A 133 -1.55 -14.29 -2.03
C VAL A 133 -2.51 -13.39 -1.25
N ILE A 134 -2.07 -12.86 -0.11
CA ILE A 134 -2.84 -11.90 0.69
C ILE A 134 -3.05 -10.60 -0.08
N GLY A 135 -1.99 -10.03 -0.66
CA GLY A 135 -2.06 -8.82 -1.47
C GLY A 135 -2.97 -8.97 -2.69
N GLY A 136 -2.89 -10.11 -3.37
CA GLY A 136 -3.78 -10.44 -4.50
C GLY A 136 -5.25 -10.51 -4.08
N GLY A 137 -5.54 -11.13 -2.93
CA GLY A 137 -6.90 -11.20 -2.38
C GLY A 137 -7.52 -9.83 -2.11
N ILE A 138 -6.75 -8.92 -1.50
CA ILE A 138 -7.16 -7.52 -1.30
C ILE A 138 -7.50 -6.86 -2.64
N GLY A 139 -6.62 -7.02 -3.65
CA GLY A 139 -6.83 -6.47 -4.98
C GLY A 139 -8.14 -6.96 -5.62
N TYR A 140 -8.44 -8.26 -5.52
CA TYR A 140 -9.72 -8.82 -5.97
C TYR A 140 -10.91 -8.20 -5.23
N MET A 141 -10.90 -8.20 -3.90
CA MET A 141 -11.99 -7.69 -3.06
C MET A 141 -12.32 -6.24 -3.39
N VAL A 142 -11.29 -5.41 -3.53
CA VAL A 142 -11.44 -4.00 -3.92
C VAL A 142 -12.08 -3.90 -5.31
N ALA A 143 -11.49 -4.56 -6.31
CA ALA A 143 -11.96 -4.46 -7.69
C ALA A 143 -13.44 -4.90 -7.80
N ALA A 144 -13.84 -5.97 -7.10
CA ALA A 144 -15.23 -6.41 -7.06
C ALA A 144 -16.15 -5.41 -6.37
N LYS A 145 -15.79 -4.91 -5.18
CA LYS A 145 -16.63 -3.93 -4.46
C LYS A 145 -16.85 -2.68 -5.29
N THR A 146 -15.81 -2.21 -5.97
CA THR A 146 -15.89 -1.04 -6.84
C THR A 146 -16.75 -1.32 -8.08
N MET A 147 -16.61 -2.49 -8.72
CA MET A 147 -17.49 -2.92 -9.82
C MET A 147 -18.96 -3.01 -9.39
N MET A 148 -19.21 -3.60 -8.23
CA MET A 148 -20.55 -3.78 -7.67
C MET A 148 -21.22 -2.44 -7.40
N ALA A 149 -20.48 -1.47 -6.84
CA ALA A 149 -20.98 -0.13 -6.54
C ALA A 149 -21.42 0.65 -7.79
N MET A 150 -20.87 0.33 -8.96
CA MET A 150 -21.26 0.94 -10.25
C MET A 150 -22.38 0.18 -10.97
N THR A 151 -22.72 -1.02 -10.51
CA THR A 151 -23.80 -1.84 -11.07
C THR A 151 -24.89 -2.17 -10.03
N PRO A 152 -25.37 -1.21 -9.23
CA PRO A 152 -26.38 -1.47 -8.22
C PRO A 152 -27.72 -1.79 -8.89
N LYS A 153 -28.41 -2.81 -8.38
CA LYS A 153 -29.83 -3.03 -8.69
C LYS A 153 -30.63 -1.85 -8.17
N THR A 154 -31.61 -1.40 -8.94
CA THR A 154 -32.62 -0.49 -8.41
C THR A 154 -33.46 -1.22 -7.35
N TYR A 155 -34.04 -0.48 -6.40
CA TYR A 155 -34.88 -1.08 -5.36
C TYR A 155 -36.02 -1.92 -5.96
N GLN A 156 -36.55 -1.50 -7.11
CA GLN A 156 -37.59 -2.23 -7.84
C GLN A 156 -37.11 -3.57 -8.42
N GLU A 157 -35.86 -3.64 -8.89
CA GLU A 157 -35.24 -4.87 -9.42
C GLU A 157 -34.80 -5.86 -8.32
N CYS A 158 -34.73 -5.40 -7.07
CA CYS A 158 -34.36 -6.25 -5.94
C CYS A 158 -35.50 -7.22 -5.59
N THR A 159 -35.14 -8.46 -5.29
CA THR A 159 -36.02 -9.47 -4.70
C THR A 159 -36.47 -9.05 -3.30
N VAL A 160 -37.53 -9.67 -2.78
CA VAL A 160 -38.07 -9.37 -1.43
C VAL A 160 -37.00 -9.58 -0.34
N ALA A 161 -36.18 -10.62 -0.46
CA ALA A 161 -35.08 -10.88 0.46
C ALA A 161 -33.97 -9.82 0.38
N GLU A 162 -33.61 -9.39 -0.84
CA GLU A 162 -32.61 -8.33 -1.05
C GLU A 162 -33.09 -6.99 -0.50
N ARG A 163 -34.36 -6.62 -0.73
CA ARG A 163 -34.95 -5.40 -0.14
C ARG A 163 -34.93 -5.44 1.37
N ARG A 164 -35.32 -6.58 1.96
CA ARG A 164 -35.27 -6.80 3.41
C ARG A 164 -33.86 -6.61 3.97
N SER A 165 -32.83 -7.17 3.32
CA SER A 165 -31.43 -6.98 3.73
C SER A 165 -31.02 -5.51 3.71
N ILE A 166 -31.39 -4.76 2.66
CA ILE A 166 -31.11 -3.32 2.54
C ILE A 166 -31.80 -2.51 3.63
N ASP A 167 -33.07 -2.79 3.90
CA ASP A 167 -33.84 -2.06 4.89
C ASP A 167 -33.37 -2.38 6.32
N GLU A 168 -33.07 -3.66 6.60
CA GLU A 168 -32.45 -4.09 7.86
C GLU A 168 -31.06 -3.46 8.04
N PHE A 169 -30.27 -3.27 6.97
CA PHE A 169 -28.99 -2.56 7.03
C PHE A 169 -29.17 -1.06 7.34
N LYS A 170 -30.16 -0.40 6.73
CA LYS A 170 -30.48 1.00 7.04
C LYS A 170 -30.92 1.17 8.49
N GLU A 171 -31.78 0.26 8.97
CA GLU A 171 -32.23 0.20 10.36
C GLU A 171 -31.04 0.03 11.31
N PHE A 172 -30.17 -0.94 11.03
CA PHE A 172 -28.94 -1.17 11.80
C PHE A 172 -28.09 0.10 11.92
N LYS A 173 -27.91 0.82 10.81
CA LYS A 173 -27.12 2.06 10.77
C LYS A 173 -27.81 3.21 11.50
N SER A 174 -29.14 3.34 11.40
CA SER A 174 -29.91 4.34 12.17
C SER A 174 -29.75 4.11 13.66
N LEU A 175 -29.99 2.88 14.11
CA LEU A 175 -29.83 2.49 15.51
C LEU A 175 -28.39 2.72 15.98
N LYS A 176 -27.39 2.30 15.21
CA LYS A 176 -26.00 2.56 15.56
C LYS A 176 -25.72 4.06 15.75
N LYS A 177 -26.24 4.92 14.85
CA LYS A 177 -26.06 6.37 14.92
C LYS A 177 -26.75 6.97 16.14
N GLU A 178 -27.98 6.56 16.45
CA GLU A 178 -28.70 7.00 17.63
C GLU A 178 -27.95 6.65 18.92
N LEU A 179 -27.40 5.43 18.99
CA LEU A 179 -26.60 4.96 20.12
C LEU A 179 -25.28 5.75 20.26
N GLU A 180 -24.60 6.02 19.15
CA GLU A 180 -23.41 6.89 19.10
C GLU A 180 -23.71 8.34 19.51
N GLN A 181 -24.96 8.79 19.34
CA GLN A 181 -25.46 10.10 19.80
C GLN A 181 -25.96 10.09 21.25
N GLY A 182 -25.77 8.98 21.97
CA GLY A 182 -26.12 8.85 23.39
C GLY A 182 -27.57 8.46 23.66
N ALA A 183 -28.33 8.00 22.66
CA ALA A 183 -29.70 7.52 22.87
C ALA A 183 -29.71 6.23 23.71
N THR A 184 -30.61 6.16 24.69
CA THR A 184 -30.88 4.94 25.46
C THR A 184 -31.97 4.13 24.75
N PHE A 185 -31.73 2.85 24.52
CA PHE A 185 -32.69 1.96 23.86
C PHE A 185 -33.60 1.27 24.87
N SER A 186 -34.87 1.07 24.50
CA SER A 186 -35.75 0.12 25.20
C SER A 186 -35.23 -1.30 25.01
N GLU A 187 -35.58 -2.23 25.90
CA GLU A 187 -35.14 -3.64 25.83
C GLU A 187 -35.42 -4.28 24.45
N GLU A 188 -36.57 -3.98 23.85
CA GLU A 188 -36.94 -4.47 22.53
C GLU A 188 -36.06 -3.89 21.41
N LYS A 189 -35.76 -2.58 21.48
CA LYS A 189 -34.91 -1.89 20.51
C LYS A 189 -33.45 -2.32 20.62
N GLN A 190 -32.99 -2.61 21.84
CA GLN A 190 -31.68 -3.19 22.11
C GLN A 190 -31.57 -4.60 21.53
N ALA A 191 -32.55 -5.48 21.78
CA ALA A 191 -32.58 -6.83 21.23
C ALA A 191 -32.62 -6.83 19.68
N ARG A 192 -33.38 -5.89 19.08
CA ARG A 192 -33.40 -5.70 17.63
C ARG A 192 -32.03 -5.25 17.10
N TYR A 193 -31.39 -4.30 17.77
CA TYR A 193 -30.05 -3.84 17.41
C TYR A 193 -29.01 -4.96 17.48
N GLU A 194 -29.04 -5.79 18.53
CA GLU A 194 -28.15 -6.95 18.69
C GLU A 194 -28.37 -8.01 17.60
N SER A 195 -29.63 -8.29 17.25
CA SER A 195 -29.96 -9.18 16.13
C SER A 195 -29.40 -8.66 14.81
N LEU A 196 -29.51 -7.35 14.56
CA LEU A 196 -28.97 -6.72 13.37
C LEU A 196 -27.43 -6.71 13.37
N ILE A 197 -26.79 -6.54 14.53
CA ILE A 197 -25.34 -6.70 14.67
C ILE A 197 -24.92 -8.11 14.25
N GLU A 198 -25.62 -9.14 14.73
CA GLU A 198 -25.29 -10.53 14.44
C GLU A 198 -25.49 -10.86 12.95
N LYS A 199 -26.60 -10.41 12.34
CA LYS A 199 -26.82 -10.51 10.90
C LYS A 199 -25.75 -9.78 10.09
N ASN A 200 -25.33 -8.60 10.54
CA ASN A 200 -24.25 -7.84 9.90
C ASN A 200 -22.90 -8.57 10.01
N LYS A 201 -22.60 -9.17 11.17
CA LYS A 201 -21.39 -10.00 11.38
C LYS A 201 -21.38 -11.23 10.47
N ARG A 202 -22.54 -11.80 10.17
CA ARG A 202 -22.72 -12.92 9.23
C ARG A 202 -22.69 -12.50 7.76
N GLY A 203 -22.56 -11.20 7.47
CA GLY A 203 -22.57 -10.66 6.12
C GLY A 203 -23.94 -10.71 5.44
N GLU A 204 -25.03 -10.85 6.20
CA GLU A 204 -26.40 -10.95 5.65
C GLU A 204 -27.03 -9.58 5.38
N LEU A 205 -26.48 -8.51 5.97
CA LEU A 205 -26.94 -7.13 5.77
C LEU A 205 -26.05 -6.44 4.73
N HIS A 206 -26.69 -5.87 3.70
CA HIS A 206 -26.01 -5.20 2.61
C HIS A 206 -26.50 -3.77 2.43
N SER A 207 -25.58 -2.83 2.19
CA SER A 207 -25.93 -1.42 1.91
C SER A 207 -26.60 -1.26 0.54
N PHE A 208 -26.27 -2.12 -0.42
CA PHE A 208 -26.90 -2.23 -1.73
C PHE A 208 -26.68 -3.65 -2.29
N VAL A 209 -27.47 -4.03 -3.29
CA VAL A 209 -27.28 -5.28 -4.03
C VAL A 209 -26.92 -4.95 -5.47
N SER A 210 -25.93 -5.65 -6.02
CA SER A 210 -25.46 -5.45 -7.40
C SER A 210 -26.03 -6.49 -8.35
N HIS A 211 -26.12 -6.15 -9.64
CA HIS A 211 -26.35 -7.11 -10.72
C HIS A 211 -25.18 -8.08 -10.89
N THR A 212 -23.98 -7.70 -10.42
CA THR A 212 -22.76 -8.51 -10.50
C THR A 212 -22.52 -9.30 -9.21
N ASN A 213 -22.11 -10.56 -9.36
CA ASN A 213 -21.73 -11.42 -8.25
C ASN A 213 -20.21 -11.40 -8.07
N GLN A 214 -19.75 -11.14 -6.83
CA GLN A 214 -18.32 -11.03 -6.50
C GLN A 214 -17.50 -12.27 -6.86
N TYR A 215 -18.04 -13.48 -6.67
CA TYR A 215 -17.31 -14.73 -6.92
C TYR A 215 -17.06 -14.95 -8.42
N TRP A 216 -18.09 -14.71 -9.23
CA TRP A 216 -17.96 -14.75 -10.69
C TRP A 216 -17.03 -13.66 -11.20
N PHE A 217 -17.10 -12.46 -10.62
CA PHE A 217 -16.18 -11.39 -10.94
C PHE A 217 -14.73 -11.80 -10.66
N TYR A 218 -14.41 -12.33 -9.46
CA TYR A 218 -13.06 -12.79 -9.12
C TYR A 218 -12.54 -13.80 -10.14
N PHE A 219 -13.37 -14.80 -10.49
CA PHE A 219 -12.97 -15.86 -11.42
C PHE A 219 -12.71 -15.32 -12.85
N ILE A 220 -13.66 -14.56 -13.41
CA ILE A 220 -13.52 -14.00 -14.76
C ILE A 220 -12.34 -13.03 -14.82
N TYR A 221 -12.20 -12.18 -13.82
CA TYR A 221 -11.11 -11.20 -13.73
C TYR A 221 -9.75 -11.89 -13.61
N ALA A 222 -9.62 -12.91 -12.74
CA ALA A 222 -8.40 -13.70 -12.63
C ALA A 222 -8.06 -14.47 -13.91
N LEU A 223 -9.06 -14.99 -14.62
CA LEU A 223 -8.88 -15.69 -15.89
C LEU A 223 -8.33 -14.73 -16.95
N ILE A 224 -8.91 -13.54 -17.09
CA ILE A 224 -8.43 -12.52 -18.03
C ILE A 224 -6.98 -12.15 -17.69
N VAL A 225 -6.70 -11.81 -16.43
CA VAL A 225 -5.34 -11.45 -15.97
C VAL A 225 -4.35 -12.58 -16.23
N GLY A 226 -4.70 -13.80 -15.85
CA GLY A 226 -3.87 -14.98 -16.05
C GLY A 226 -3.52 -15.22 -17.52
N ILE A 227 -4.51 -15.15 -18.42
CA ILE A 227 -4.28 -15.43 -19.85
C ILE A 227 -3.24 -14.49 -20.44
N TYR A 228 -3.43 -13.17 -20.36
CA TYR A 228 -2.49 -12.26 -21.04
C TYR A 228 -1.12 -12.22 -20.34
N THR A 229 -1.08 -12.40 -19.01
CA THR A 229 0.17 -12.41 -18.23
C THR A 229 1.00 -13.66 -18.51
N MET A 230 0.37 -14.84 -18.56
CA MET A 230 1.06 -16.09 -18.88
C MET A 230 1.57 -16.13 -20.32
N LEU A 231 0.82 -15.53 -21.26
CA LEU A 231 1.23 -15.44 -22.65
C LEU A 231 2.40 -14.47 -22.82
N GLY A 232 2.26 -13.24 -22.34
CA GLY A 232 3.15 -12.14 -22.71
C GLY A 232 4.31 -11.84 -21.75
N GLY A 233 4.30 -12.40 -20.54
CA GLY A 233 5.34 -12.17 -19.54
C GLY A 233 5.51 -10.69 -19.15
N PHE A 234 6.69 -10.34 -18.62
CA PHE A 234 6.96 -9.01 -18.08
C PHE A 234 6.96 -7.91 -19.16
N ARG A 235 7.32 -8.25 -20.41
CA ARG A 235 7.30 -7.28 -21.52
C ARG A 235 5.88 -6.88 -21.89
N ALA A 236 4.94 -7.82 -21.91
CA ALA A 236 3.54 -7.51 -22.17
C ALA A 236 2.95 -6.67 -21.05
N ALA A 237 3.23 -7.03 -19.79
CA ALA A 237 2.83 -6.24 -18.62
C ALA A 237 3.28 -4.78 -18.76
N ALA A 238 4.54 -4.52 -19.12
CA ALA A 238 5.02 -3.15 -19.33
C ALA A 238 4.33 -2.37 -20.47
N ILE A 239 3.84 -3.06 -21.51
CA ILE A 239 3.10 -2.43 -22.62
C ILE A 239 1.65 -2.18 -22.21
N THR A 240 1.01 -3.14 -21.54
CA THR A 240 -0.35 -2.97 -21.03
C THR A 240 -0.39 -1.87 -19.98
N ASP A 241 0.60 -1.78 -19.10
CA ASP A 241 0.76 -0.71 -18.11
C ASP A 241 0.88 0.67 -18.73
N ALA A 242 1.54 0.80 -19.89
CA ALA A 242 1.59 2.06 -20.62
C ALA A 242 0.20 2.53 -21.06
N ILE A 243 -0.62 1.62 -21.56
CA ILE A 243 -1.99 1.92 -21.99
C ILE A 243 -2.88 2.18 -20.77
N GLN A 244 -2.82 1.30 -19.77
CA GLN A 244 -3.57 1.39 -18.53
C GLN A 244 -3.22 2.68 -17.77
N GLY A 245 -1.96 3.09 -17.75
CA GLY A 245 -1.53 4.31 -17.09
C GLY A 245 -2.09 5.57 -17.74
N VAL A 246 -2.19 5.61 -19.07
CA VAL A 246 -2.88 6.70 -19.79
C VAL A 246 -4.37 6.70 -19.49
N LEU A 247 -5.01 5.53 -19.45
CA LEU A 247 -6.42 5.41 -19.07
C LEU A 247 -6.64 5.92 -17.63
N ILE A 248 -5.72 5.61 -16.72
CA ILE A 248 -5.73 6.10 -15.33
C ILE A 248 -5.68 7.61 -15.25
N LEU A 249 -4.80 8.24 -16.01
CA LEU A 249 -4.71 9.69 -16.10
C LEU A 249 -6.04 10.31 -16.55
N ILE A 250 -6.66 9.76 -17.60
CA ILE A 250 -7.90 10.29 -18.19
C ILE A 250 -9.05 10.23 -17.19
N PHE A 251 -9.33 9.07 -16.57
CA PHE A 251 -10.49 8.96 -15.69
C PHE A 251 -10.30 9.71 -14.37
N SER A 252 -9.05 9.82 -13.88
CA SER A 252 -8.74 10.55 -12.64
C SER A 252 -9.09 12.02 -12.74
N LEU A 253 -9.08 12.57 -13.96
CA LEU A 253 -9.45 13.94 -14.26
C LEU A 253 -10.94 14.10 -14.59
N LEU A 254 -11.63 13.02 -14.97
CA LEU A 254 -12.96 13.07 -15.57
C LEU A 254 -14.03 13.63 -14.60
N LEU A 255 -13.94 13.27 -13.32
CA LEU A 255 -14.88 13.75 -12.29
C LEU A 255 -14.69 15.23 -11.93
N ILE A 256 -13.49 15.78 -12.10
CA ILE A 256 -13.10 17.07 -11.51
C ILE A 256 -13.80 18.26 -12.19
N PRO A 257 -13.77 18.42 -13.53
CA PRO A 257 -14.48 19.53 -14.18
C PRO A 257 -15.98 19.50 -13.90
N ILE A 258 -16.59 18.31 -13.96
CA ILE A 258 -18.05 18.15 -13.78
C ILE A 258 -18.45 18.47 -12.34
N GLY A 259 -17.69 17.97 -11.35
CA GLY A 259 -17.93 18.25 -9.94
C GLY A 259 -17.77 19.74 -9.61
N LEU A 260 -16.72 20.39 -10.14
CA LEU A 260 -16.49 21.83 -9.97
C LEU A 260 -17.61 22.66 -10.60
N ILE A 261 -18.07 22.32 -11.81
CA ILE A 261 -19.21 23.03 -12.42
C ILE A 261 -20.48 22.89 -11.56
N LYS A 262 -20.76 21.68 -11.05
CA LYS A 262 -21.98 21.39 -10.27
C LYS A 262 -21.99 22.11 -8.92
N ILE A 263 -20.83 22.27 -8.27
CA ILE A 263 -20.73 22.93 -6.96
C ILE A 263 -20.60 24.46 -7.06
N GLY A 264 -20.32 25.02 -8.24
CA GLY A 264 -20.12 26.47 -8.43
C GLY A 264 -18.65 26.92 -8.38
N GLY A 265 -17.73 26.05 -8.78
CA GLY A 265 -16.28 26.30 -8.80
C GLY A 265 -15.63 26.14 -7.43
N PHE A 266 -14.41 26.65 -7.29
CA PHE A 266 -13.69 26.65 -6.01
C PHE A 266 -14.39 27.50 -4.94
N ALA A 267 -15.06 28.60 -5.34
CA ALA A 267 -15.84 29.44 -4.43
C ALA A 267 -17.01 28.66 -3.82
N GLY A 268 -17.75 27.93 -4.65
CA GLY A 268 -18.83 27.06 -4.19
C GLY A 268 -18.32 25.89 -3.34
N LEU A 269 -17.13 25.36 -3.63
CA LEU A 269 -16.49 24.33 -2.82
C LEU A 269 -16.16 24.84 -1.40
N HIS A 270 -15.50 26.00 -1.29
CA HIS A 270 -15.21 26.63 0.00
C HIS A 270 -16.48 27.07 0.75
N ALA A 271 -17.54 27.42 0.05
CA ALA A 271 -18.83 27.73 0.68
C ALA A 271 -19.55 26.49 1.24
N SER A 272 -19.29 25.30 0.68
CA SER A 272 -20.02 24.06 1.00
C SER A 272 -19.26 23.10 1.93
N VAL A 273 -17.96 23.31 2.11
CA VAL A 273 -17.08 22.44 2.90
C VAL A 273 -16.54 23.22 4.11
N PRO A 274 -16.61 22.67 5.34
CA PRO A 274 -16.08 23.36 6.51
C PRO A 274 -14.58 23.70 6.40
N ASP A 275 -14.17 24.88 6.88
CA ASP A 275 -12.79 25.37 6.76
C ASP A 275 -11.74 24.41 7.35
N TYR A 276 -12.05 23.74 8.46
CA TYR A 276 -11.13 22.77 9.08
C TYR A 276 -10.81 21.58 8.17
N MET A 277 -11.67 21.24 7.19
CA MET A 277 -11.40 20.18 6.21
C MET A 277 -10.35 20.59 5.17
N PHE A 278 -10.01 21.88 5.08
CA PHE A 278 -8.96 22.41 4.23
C PHE A 278 -7.63 22.60 5.00
N GLU A 279 -7.60 22.38 6.32
CA GLU A 279 -6.36 22.49 7.09
C GLU A 279 -5.39 21.33 6.79
N LEU A 280 -4.27 21.61 6.10
CA LEU A 280 -3.29 20.59 5.74
C LEU A 280 -2.76 19.81 6.94
N PHE A 281 -2.44 20.48 8.06
CA PHE A 281 -1.88 19.81 9.24
C PHE A 281 -2.93 19.50 10.32
N GLY A 282 -4.20 19.82 10.05
CA GLY A 282 -5.31 19.75 11.00
C GLY A 282 -5.09 20.54 12.29
N SER A 283 -6.12 20.61 13.13
CA SER A 283 -5.92 20.84 14.56
C SER A 283 -5.36 19.54 15.17
N ALA A 284 -4.23 19.63 15.88
CA ALA A 284 -3.46 18.50 16.41
C ALA A 284 -4.25 17.53 17.34
N THR A 285 -5.50 17.84 17.64
CA THR A 285 -6.42 17.11 18.51
C THR A 285 -7.46 16.28 17.75
N MET A 286 -7.76 16.60 16.48
CA MET A 286 -8.74 15.83 15.67
C MET A 286 -8.10 14.90 14.64
N SER A 287 -6.83 15.14 14.27
CA SER A 287 -6.11 14.26 13.35
C SER A 287 -5.67 12.97 14.06
N GLU A 288 -5.99 11.80 13.48
CA GLU A 288 -5.53 10.50 13.99
C GLU A 288 -3.99 10.37 13.95
N TYR A 289 -3.31 11.21 13.17
CA TYR A 289 -1.87 11.15 12.93
C TYR A 289 -1.22 12.52 13.09
N ALA A 290 -0.42 12.68 14.13
CA ALA A 290 0.43 13.86 14.27
C ALA A 290 1.62 13.81 13.29
N TRP A 291 2.26 14.95 13.04
CA TRP A 291 3.42 15.05 12.13
C TRP A 291 4.56 14.09 12.48
N TYR A 292 4.83 13.88 13.79
CA TYR A 292 5.86 12.95 14.25
C TYR A 292 5.49 11.49 13.98
N THR A 293 4.20 11.14 13.97
CA THR A 293 3.71 9.82 13.58
C THR A 293 3.95 9.58 12.10
N ILE A 294 3.69 10.59 11.26
CA ILE A 294 3.96 10.54 9.82
C ILE A 294 5.46 10.33 9.57
N VAL A 295 6.34 11.08 10.25
CA VAL A 295 7.80 10.90 10.14
C VAL A 295 8.21 9.48 10.52
N ALA A 296 7.72 8.94 11.64
CA ALA A 296 8.01 7.57 12.06
C ALA A 296 7.56 6.54 11.00
N MET A 297 6.37 6.73 10.42
CA MET A 297 5.86 5.88 9.34
C MET A 297 6.70 5.97 8.07
N VAL A 298 7.16 7.17 7.69
CA VAL A 298 8.08 7.37 6.55
C VAL A 298 9.38 6.61 6.81
N LEU A 299 9.97 6.71 8.00
CA LEU A 299 11.19 5.99 8.34
C LEU A 299 10.98 4.46 8.28
N ALA A 300 9.89 3.94 8.84
CA ALA A 300 9.58 2.51 8.77
C ALA A 300 9.40 2.03 7.32
N ASN A 301 8.69 2.80 6.50
CA ASN A 301 8.50 2.46 5.10
C ASN A 301 9.81 2.57 4.30
N LEU A 302 10.70 3.50 4.64
CA LEU A 302 12.03 3.63 4.02
C LEU A 302 12.85 2.35 4.19
N VAL A 303 12.73 1.67 5.34
CA VAL A 303 13.36 0.36 5.54
C VAL A 303 12.77 -0.67 4.59
N SER A 304 11.45 -0.67 4.43
CA SER A 304 10.70 -1.64 3.63
C SER A 304 10.82 -1.47 2.10
N ILE A 305 11.15 -0.28 1.58
CA ILE A 305 11.08 -0.02 0.12
C ILE A 305 11.95 -0.96 -0.73
N VAL A 306 13.06 -1.46 -0.17
CA VAL A 306 13.99 -2.36 -0.86
C VAL A 306 13.59 -3.84 -0.79
N ALA A 307 12.62 -4.18 0.06
CA ALA A 307 12.11 -5.54 0.23
C ALA A 307 10.90 -5.84 -0.67
N VAL A 308 10.52 -4.92 -1.55
CA VAL A 308 9.41 -5.11 -2.48
C VAL A 308 9.87 -5.98 -3.64
N ALA A 309 9.22 -7.14 -3.83
CA ALA A 309 9.62 -8.17 -4.79
C ALA A 309 9.78 -7.65 -6.23
N THR A 310 8.86 -6.79 -6.67
CA THR A 310 8.85 -6.21 -8.02
C THR A 310 9.99 -5.24 -8.28
N GLY A 311 10.56 -4.63 -7.22
CA GLY A 311 11.58 -3.58 -7.36
C GLY A 311 12.84 -4.03 -8.10
N MET A 312 13.30 -5.26 -7.87
CA MET A 312 14.49 -5.79 -8.56
C MET A 312 14.20 -6.13 -10.02
N GLN A 313 13.00 -6.64 -10.31
CA GLN A 313 12.57 -6.98 -11.67
C GLN A 313 12.37 -5.72 -12.52
N THR A 314 11.66 -4.72 -11.99
CA THR A 314 11.40 -3.45 -12.69
C THR A 314 12.70 -2.73 -13.00
N ALA A 315 13.58 -2.57 -12.01
CA ALA A 315 14.91 -2.00 -12.22
C ALA A 315 15.75 -2.83 -13.19
N GLY A 316 15.75 -4.16 -13.05
CA GLY A 316 16.55 -5.08 -13.87
C GLY A 316 16.17 -5.12 -15.35
N SER A 317 14.90 -4.82 -15.67
CA SER A 317 14.35 -4.81 -17.03
C SER A 317 14.69 -3.55 -17.86
N ALA A 318 15.24 -2.52 -17.22
CA ALA A 318 15.62 -1.27 -17.89
C ALA A 318 16.90 -1.42 -18.72
N THR A 319 16.98 -0.70 -19.84
CA THR A 319 18.16 -0.68 -20.72
C THR A 319 19.45 -0.31 -20.00
N ASN A 320 19.41 0.72 -19.16
CA ASN A 320 20.55 1.21 -18.39
C ASN A 320 20.10 1.82 -17.05
N GLU A 321 21.07 2.21 -16.23
CA GLU A 321 20.86 2.79 -14.90
C GLU A 321 20.01 4.06 -14.93
N MET A 322 20.26 4.95 -15.89
CA MET A 322 19.52 6.22 -15.99
C MET A 322 18.07 5.99 -16.44
N THR A 323 17.85 5.04 -17.34
CA THR A 323 16.50 4.62 -17.75
C THR A 323 15.73 4.06 -16.56
N ALA A 324 16.37 3.22 -15.74
CA ALA A 324 15.77 2.67 -14.53
C ALA A 324 15.40 3.79 -13.53
N ARG A 325 16.36 4.68 -13.21
CA ARG A 325 16.17 5.79 -12.27
C ARG A 325 15.07 6.75 -12.71
N ILE A 326 15.13 7.24 -13.95
CA ILE A 326 14.15 8.20 -14.48
C ILE A 326 12.77 7.56 -14.57
N GLY A 327 12.68 6.29 -14.99
CA GLY A 327 11.42 5.58 -15.04
C GLY A 327 10.78 5.41 -13.65
N MET A 328 11.57 4.97 -12.66
CA MET A 328 11.08 4.82 -11.29
C MET A 328 10.65 6.16 -10.68
N ILE A 329 11.51 7.18 -10.73
CA ILE A 329 11.21 8.50 -10.18
C ILE A 329 10.02 9.15 -10.90
N GLY A 330 10.00 9.10 -12.23
CA GLY A 330 8.93 9.67 -13.06
C GLY A 330 7.59 8.99 -12.81
N GLY A 331 7.56 7.66 -12.78
CA GLY A 331 6.33 6.91 -12.51
C GLY A 331 5.81 7.15 -11.10
N MET A 332 6.70 7.15 -10.11
CA MET A 332 6.34 7.40 -8.72
C MET A 332 5.82 8.83 -8.53
N PHE A 333 6.49 9.87 -9.01
CA PHE A 333 5.96 11.24 -8.92
C PHE A 333 4.69 11.43 -9.75
N GLY A 334 4.58 10.78 -10.91
CA GLY A 334 3.36 10.78 -11.73
C GLY A 334 2.13 10.35 -10.92
N LYS A 335 2.24 9.26 -10.15
CA LYS A 335 1.17 8.86 -9.22
C LYS A 335 0.83 9.96 -8.20
N ARG A 336 1.84 10.63 -7.63
CA ARG A 336 1.63 11.61 -6.54
C ARG A 336 0.95 12.88 -7.06
N LEU A 337 1.23 13.27 -8.30
CA LEU A 337 0.49 14.31 -8.99
C LEU A 337 -0.97 13.93 -9.21
N ILE A 338 -1.24 12.68 -9.62
CA ILE A 338 -2.63 12.23 -9.82
C ILE A 338 -3.42 12.18 -8.51
N MET A 339 -2.80 11.79 -7.41
CA MET A 339 -3.44 11.76 -6.10
C MET A 339 -4.00 13.14 -5.68
N LEU A 340 -3.46 14.25 -6.20
CA LEU A 340 -4.03 15.59 -5.97
C LEU A 340 -5.46 15.71 -6.55
N PHE A 341 -5.70 15.15 -7.73
CA PHE A 341 -7.04 15.14 -8.33
C PHE A 341 -7.99 14.24 -7.54
N TRP A 342 -7.52 13.08 -7.05
CA TRP A 342 -8.35 12.25 -6.18
C TRP A 342 -8.66 12.93 -4.83
N ALA A 343 -7.71 13.70 -4.29
CA ALA A 343 -7.95 14.51 -3.11
C ALA A 343 -9.04 15.57 -3.36
N LEU A 344 -8.97 16.25 -4.51
CA LEU A 344 -10.00 17.19 -4.93
C LEU A 344 -11.36 16.52 -5.16
N ALA A 345 -11.40 15.31 -5.72
CA ALA A 345 -12.63 14.53 -5.81
C ALA A 345 -13.23 14.25 -4.42
N GLY A 346 -12.40 13.93 -3.43
CA GLY A 346 -12.81 13.79 -2.03
C GLY A 346 -13.39 15.06 -1.41
N LEU A 347 -12.81 16.24 -1.71
CA LEU A 347 -13.37 17.53 -1.26
C LEU A 347 -14.70 17.85 -1.96
N LEU A 348 -14.77 17.65 -3.28
CA LEU A 348 -16.00 17.79 -4.07
C LEU A 348 -17.11 16.87 -3.54
N ALA A 349 -16.74 15.66 -3.14
CA ALA A 349 -17.64 14.72 -2.52
C ALA A 349 -18.25 15.24 -1.22
N ILE A 350 -17.44 15.87 -0.36
CA ILE A 350 -17.93 16.51 0.87
C ILE A 350 -18.94 17.59 0.51
N GLY A 351 -18.58 18.52 -0.38
CA GLY A 351 -19.43 19.65 -0.71
C GLY A 351 -20.76 19.25 -1.39
N LEU A 352 -20.76 18.20 -2.22
CA LEU A 352 -21.96 17.77 -2.97
C LEU A 352 -22.84 16.77 -2.18
N TYR A 353 -22.24 15.96 -1.31
CA TYR A 353 -22.89 14.77 -0.73
C TYR A 353 -22.70 14.60 0.79
N SER A 354 -22.19 15.60 1.51
CA SER A 354 -22.16 15.56 2.98
C SER A 354 -23.55 15.23 3.55
N GLY A 355 -23.60 14.28 4.49
CA GLY A 355 -24.84 13.81 5.13
C GLY A 355 -25.73 12.90 4.28
N LYS A 356 -25.48 12.74 2.98
CA LYS A 356 -26.28 11.87 2.09
C LYS A 356 -25.76 10.43 2.01
N LEU A 357 -24.47 10.22 2.29
CA LEU A 357 -23.81 8.92 2.19
C LEU A 357 -23.40 8.43 3.58
N SER A 358 -23.83 7.22 3.93
CA SER A 358 -23.57 6.58 5.23
C SER A 358 -22.33 5.69 5.23
N ASP A 359 -21.74 5.45 4.05
CA ASP A 359 -20.53 4.68 3.85
C ASP A 359 -19.54 5.46 2.96
N PRO A 360 -18.42 5.96 3.53
CA PRO A 360 -17.38 6.65 2.79
C PRO A 360 -16.73 5.79 1.68
N ASP A 361 -16.76 4.46 1.78
CA ASP A 361 -16.15 3.58 0.77
C ASP A 361 -16.90 3.64 -0.58
N LEU A 362 -18.16 4.07 -0.57
CA LEU A 362 -19.01 4.14 -1.76
C LEU A 362 -18.94 5.49 -2.47
N ILE A 363 -18.22 6.47 -1.90
CA ILE A 363 -18.22 7.86 -2.37
C ILE A 363 -17.82 7.99 -3.84
N TRP A 364 -16.75 7.29 -4.23
CA TRP A 364 -16.22 7.36 -5.59
C TRP A 364 -17.19 6.77 -6.62
N GLY A 365 -17.79 5.61 -6.29
CA GLY A 365 -18.76 4.95 -7.15
C GLY A 365 -20.04 5.78 -7.30
N TYR A 366 -20.51 6.37 -6.20
CA TYR A 366 -21.68 7.25 -6.19
C TYR A 366 -21.45 8.51 -7.03
N MET A 367 -20.31 9.20 -6.83
CA MET A 367 -19.91 10.34 -7.65
C MET A 367 -19.86 9.98 -9.13
N SER A 368 -19.25 8.85 -9.45
CA SER A 368 -19.14 8.39 -10.85
C SER A 368 -20.50 8.16 -11.47
N LYS A 369 -21.46 7.61 -10.72
CA LYS A 369 -22.82 7.39 -11.23
C LYS A 369 -23.62 8.70 -11.36
N ASP A 370 -23.48 9.62 -10.41
CA ASP A 370 -24.25 10.87 -10.39
C ASP A 370 -23.70 11.95 -11.35
N LEU A 371 -22.39 11.94 -11.63
CA LEU A 371 -21.74 12.97 -12.44
C LEU A 371 -21.50 12.54 -13.88
N LEU A 372 -21.35 11.24 -14.16
CA LEU A 372 -20.91 10.78 -15.48
C LEU A 372 -22.07 10.39 -16.39
N ILE A 373 -21.92 10.72 -17.67
CA ILE A 373 -22.83 10.29 -18.72
C ILE A 373 -22.56 8.84 -19.15
N PRO A 374 -23.54 8.17 -19.79
CA PRO A 374 -23.31 6.88 -20.43
C PRO A 374 -22.10 6.92 -21.38
N GLY A 375 -21.27 5.88 -21.35
CA GLY A 375 -19.96 5.82 -22.02
C GLY A 375 -18.81 6.20 -21.07
N ALA A 376 -18.94 7.30 -20.34
CA ALA A 376 -17.91 7.73 -19.38
C ALA A 376 -17.86 6.83 -18.13
N ILE A 377 -18.99 6.21 -17.76
CA ILE A 377 -19.05 5.18 -16.71
C ILE A 377 -18.26 3.93 -17.14
N GLY A 378 -18.39 3.49 -18.39
CA GLY A 378 -17.59 2.40 -18.97
C GLY A 378 -16.10 2.68 -18.98
N LEU A 379 -15.71 3.92 -19.31
CA LEU A 379 -14.30 4.34 -19.22
C LEU A 379 -13.79 4.33 -17.78
N MET A 380 -14.61 4.77 -16.80
CA MET A 380 -14.28 4.69 -15.38
C MET A 380 -14.07 3.24 -14.94
N LEU A 381 -14.97 2.33 -15.34
CA LEU A 381 -14.87 0.89 -15.08
C LEU A 381 -13.58 0.30 -15.65
N VAL A 382 -13.28 0.58 -16.93
CA VAL A 382 -12.04 0.15 -17.59
C VAL A 382 -10.82 0.61 -16.81
N GLY A 383 -10.80 1.87 -16.39
CA GLY A 383 -9.71 2.46 -15.65
C GLY A 383 -9.43 1.81 -14.28
N ILE A 384 -10.49 1.52 -13.54
CA ILE A 384 -10.40 0.84 -12.25
C ILE A 384 -9.91 -0.59 -12.44
N LEU A 385 -10.46 -1.31 -13.42
CA LEU A 385 -9.99 -2.66 -13.75
C LEU A 385 -8.51 -2.64 -14.16
N ALA A 386 -8.13 -1.69 -15.02
CA ALA A 386 -6.76 -1.47 -15.50
C ALA A 386 -5.76 -1.26 -14.36
N ALA A 387 -6.06 -0.39 -13.40
CA ALA A 387 -5.17 -0.12 -12.27
C ALA A 387 -4.84 -1.39 -11.47
N ASN A 388 -5.84 -2.20 -11.10
CA ASN A 388 -5.56 -3.45 -10.37
C ASN A 388 -4.95 -4.54 -11.27
N MET A 389 -5.25 -4.54 -12.58
CA MET A 389 -4.64 -5.48 -13.53
C MET A 389 -3.12 -5.30 -13.59
N SER A 390 -2.62 -4.05 -13.70
CA SER A 390 -1.16 -3.71 -13.73
C SER A 390 -0.36 -4.14 -12.50
N SER A 391 -1.05 -4.28 -11.36
CA SER A 391 -0.40 -4.64 -10.11
C SER A 391 -0.39 -6.16 -9.91
N LEU A 392 -1.47 -6.83 -10.33
CA LEU A 392 -1.57 -8.28 -10.28
C LEU A 392 -0.66 -8.95 -11.31
N ASP A 393 -0.55 -8.43 -12.53
CA ASP A 393 0.28 -9.04 -13.58
C ASP A 393 1.78 -8.90 -13.29
N ALA A 394 2.29 -7.70 -13.04
CA ALA A 394 3.68 -7.43 -12.72
C ALA A 394 4.11 -8.16 -11.44
N GLY A 395 3.22 -8.17 -10.44
CA GLY A 395 3.37 -8.97 -9.23
C GLY A 395 3.48 -10.46 -9.55
N ALA A 396 2.51 -11.04 -10.27
CA ALA A 396 2.50 -12.47 -10.57
C ALA A 396 3.73 -12.94 -11.36
N VAL A 397 4.23 -12.13 -12.31
CA VAL A 397 5.47 -12.44 -13.04
C VAL A 397 6.69 -12.36 -12.11
N SER A 398 6.75 -11.38 -11.21
CA SER A 398 7.79 -11.29 -10.16
C SER A 398 7.78 -12.49 -9.21
N TYR A 399 6.59 -12.88 -8.74
CA TYR A 399 6.41 -14.02 -7.82
C TYR A 399 6.76 -15.34 -8.51
N SER A 400 6.40 -15.48 -9.78
CA SER A 400 6.83 -16.61 -10.61
C SER A 400 8.35 -16.69 -10.74
N ALA A 401 9.02 -15.56 -11.03
CA ALA A 401 10.49 -15.51 -11.07
C ALA A 401 11.10 -15.92 -9.72
N LEU A 402 10.54 -15.40 -8.62
CA LEU A 402 10.99 -15.67 -7.25
C LEU A 402 10.85 -17.15 -6.89
N PHE A 403 9.72 -17.77 -7.20
CA PHE A 403 9.50 -19.20 -7.00
C PHE A 403 10.46 -20.04 -7.84
N ILE A 404 10.55 -19.77 -9.14
CA ILE A 404 11.39 -20.55 -10.06
C ILE A 404 12.86 -20.49 -9.64
N ARG A 405 13.38 -19.30 -9.37
CA ARG A 405 14.81 -19.10 -9.16
C ARG A 405 15.28 -19.47 -7.76
N ASN A 406 14.44 -19.29 -6.75
CA ASN A 406 14.86 -19.43 -5.35
C ASN A 406 14.26 -20.64 -4.63
N ILE A 407 13.28 -21.33 -5.23
CA ILE A 407 12.67 -22.54 -4.67
C ILE A 407 12.79 -23.69 -5.68
N TYR A 408 12.20 -23.56 -6.87
CA TYR A 408 12.06 -24.68 -7.80
C TYR A 408 13.38 -25.12 -8.43
N LYS A 409 14.13 -24.21 -9.09
CA LYS A 409 15.41 -24.53 -9.74
C LYS A 409 16.49 -25.04 -8.77
N PRO A 410 16.61 -24.53 -7.53
CA PRO A 410 17.49 -25.12 -6.53
C PRO A 410 17.13 -26.55 -6.10
N LEU A 411 15.85 -26.94 -6.14
CA LEU A 411 15.37 -28.27 -5.77
C LEU A 411 15.33 -29.24 -6.97
N VAL A 412 15.06 -28.73 -8.16
CA VAL A 412 14.96 -29.47 -9.42
C VAL A 412 15.87 -28.80 -10.47
N PRO A 413 17.19 -29.04 -10.40
CA PRO A 413 18.16 -28.46 -11.32
C PRO A 413 18.12 -29.12 -12.71
N ASP A 414 18.88 -28.53 -13.65
CA ASP A 414 19.21 -29.08 -14.97
C ASP A 414 18.01 -29.42 -15.87
N LYS A 415 16.96 -28.59 -15.80
CA LYS A 415 15.82 -28.63 -16.74
C LYS A 415 16.00 -27.61 -17.87
N SER A 416 15.29 -27.82 -18.98
CA SER A 416 15.31 -26.89 -20.12
C SER A 416 14.63 -25.56 -19.77
N GLU A 417 14.99 -24.50 -20.49
CA GLU A 417 14.34 -23.18 -20.33
C GLU A 417 12.83 -23.26 -20.59
N ALA A 418 12.39 -24.06 -21.57
CA ALA A 418 10.98 -24.31 -21.85
C ALA A 418 10.24 -24.93 -20.64
N HIS A 419 10.90 -25.83 -19.90
CA HIS A 419 10.34 -26.40 -18.67
C HIS A 419 10.19 -25.33 -17.58
N TYR A 420 11.22 -24.52 -17.35
CA TYR A 420 11.14 -23.45 -16.34
C TYR A 420 10.09 -22.39 -16.70
N LEU A 421 9.94 -22.05 -17.97
CA LEU A 421 8.85 -21.17 -18.45
C LEU A 421 7.47 -21.78 -18.21
N PHE A 422 7.29 -23.06 -18.49
CA PHE A 422 6.03 -23.75 -18.24
C PHE A 422 5.65 -23.75 -16.75
N ILE A 423 6.59 -24.12 -15.86
CA ILE A 423 6.36 -24.06 -14.41
C ILE A 423 6.15 -22.61 -13.95
N GLY A 424 6.82 -21.65 -14.57
CA GLY A 424 6.62 -20.23 -14.30
C GLY A 424 5.19 -19.78 -14.59
N ARG A 425 4.61 -20.20 -15.73
CA ARG A 425 3.21 -19.93 -16.10
C ARG A 425 2.22 -20.59 -15.14
N ILE A 426 2.48 -21.84 -14.73
CA ILE A 426 1.67 -22.50 -13.68
C ILE A 426 1.70 -21.71 -12.37
N THR A 427 2.88 -21.22 -11.98
CA THR A 427 3.05 -20.46 -10.74
C THR A 427 2.23 -19.17 -10.73
N ILE A 428 2.13 -18.48 -11.88
CA ILE A 428 1.23 -17.32 -12.04
C ILE A 428 -0.21 -17.73 -11.74
N GLY A 429 -0.68 -18.84 -12.32
CA GLY A 429 -2.05 -19.33 -12.12
C GLY A 429 -2.32 -19.69 -10.67
N VAL A 430 -1.41 -20.40 -10.02
CA VAL A 430 -1.51 -20.77 -8.59
C VAL A 430 -1.55 -19.52 -7.71
N THR A 431 -0.73 -18.51 -8.00
CA THR A 431 -0.70 -17.26 -7.22
C THR A 431 -2.01 -16.49 -7.35
N LEU A 432 -2.55 -16.37 -8.56
CA LEU A 432 -3.85 -15.71 -8.82
C LEU A 432 -4.99 -16.47 -8.13
N LEU A 433 -5.04 -17.80 -8.25
CA LEU A 433 -6.03 -18.65 -7.58
C LEU A 433 -5.95 -18.54 -6.06
N GLY A 434 -4.75 -18.52 -5.50
CA GLY A 434 -4.56 -18.27 -4.08
C GLY A 434 -5.16 -16.93 -3.65
N GLY A 435 -4.97 -15.88 -4.46
CA GLY A 435 -5.59 -14.58 -4.20
C GLY A 435 -7.11 -14.66 -4.12
N ILE A 436 -7.76 -15.42 -4.99
CA ILE A 436 -9.21 -15.67 -4.92
C ILE A 436 -9.57 -16.38 -3.62
N ILE A 437 -8.82 -17.41 -3.20
CA ILE A 437 -9.09 -18.13 -1.95
C ILE A 437 -9.07 -17.17 -0.76
N ILE A 438 -8.08 -16.27 -0.69
CA ILE A 438 -8.04 -15.27 0.38
C ILE A 438 -9.19 -14.26 0.26
N ALA A 439 -9.53 -13.81 -0.95
CA ALA A 439 -10.63 -12.88 -1.17
C ALA A 439 -11.99 -13.45 -0.74
N VAL A 440 -12.15 -14.77 -0.78
CA VAL A 440 -13.36 -15.49 -0.33
C VAL A 440 -13.31 -15.80 1.17
N ALA A 441 -12.12 -16.11 1.71
CA ALA A 441 -11.97 -16.51 3.10
C ALA A 441 -11.96 -15.34 4.10
N VAL A 442 -11.78 -14.10 3.63
CA VAL A 442 -11.62 -12.94 4.50
C VAL A 442 -12.75 -11.93 4.29
N ASP A 443 -13.54 -11.71 5.34
CA ASP A 443 -14.68 -10.79 5.30
C ASP A 443 -14.25 -9.32 5.50
N ASN A 444 -13.11 -9.07 6.15
CA ASN A 444 -12.67 -7.73 6.53
C ASN A 444 -11.33 -7.33 5.90
N LEU A 445 -11.40 -6.40 4.94
CA LEU A 445 -10.26 -5.81 4.25
C LEU A 445 -9.24 -5.14 5.22
N LEU A 446 -9.74 -4.55 6.31
CA LEU A 446 -8.90 -3.86 7.31
C LEU A 446 -7.99 -4.82 8.07
N GLU A 447 -8.35 -6.09 8.22
CA GLU A 447 -7.50 -7.08 8.87
C GLU A 447 -6.28 -7.43 8.01
N LEU A 448 -6.46 -7.49 6.68
CA LEU A 448 -5.37 -7.79 5.76
C LEU A 448 -4.41 -6.62 5.57
N PHE A 449 -4.90 -5.37 5.62
CA PHE A 449 -4.06 -4.18 5.53
C PHE A 449 -3.02 -4.06 6.66
N LYS A 450 -3.29 -4.61 7.86
CA LYS A 450 -2.35 -4.60 9.00
C LYS A 450 -1.02 -5.27 8.66
N TYR A 451 -1.02 -6.22 7.72
CA TYR A 451 0.16 -7.00 7.34
C TYR A 451 1.01 -6.33 6.26
N ILE A 452 0.43 -5.50 5.40
CA ILE A 452 1.13 -4.91 4.24
C ILE A 452 2.25 -3.95 4.67
N ILE A 453 2.06 -3.22 5.78
CA ILE A 453 2.96 -2.14 6.18
C ILE A 453 4.15 -2.67 7.01
N SER A 454 3.88 -3.53 7.98
CA SER A 454 4.87 -3.90 9.01
C SER A 454 5.75 -5.08 8.60
N ILE A 455 5.25 -5.99 7.76
CA ILE A 455 5.91 -7.25 7.46
C ILE A 455 7.11 -7.11 6.50
N PRO A 456 7.08 -6.29 5.43
CA PRO A 456 8.25 -6.10 4.56
C PRO A 456 9.48 -5.55 5.30
N ALA A 457 9.31 -4.88 6.44
CA ALA A 457 10.39 -4.34 7.25
C ALA A 457 11.33 -5.43 7.80
N ILE A 458 10.85 -6.68 7.91
CA ILE A 458 11.61 -7.86 8.37
C ILE A 458 12.89 -8.05 7.56
N PHE A 459 12.82 -7.89 6.23
CA PHE A 459 13.99 -8.07 5.36
C PHE A 459 14.65 -6.76 4.96
N GLY A 460 13.92 -5.64 5.00
CA GLY A 460 14.37 -4.34 4.51
C GLY A 460 15.74 -3.90 5.03
N ALA A 461 15.96 -3.97 6.36
CA ALA A 461 17.22 -3.55 6.97
C ALA A 461 18.42 -4.41 6.52
N SER A 462 18.22 -5.71 6.36
CA SER A 462 19.26 -6.64 5.89
C SER A 462 19.66 -6.40 4.43
N ILE A 463 18.70 -5.96 3.61
CA ILE A 463 18.93 -5.60 2.21
C ILE A 463 19.69 -4.28 2.15
N TRP A 464 19.22 -3.24 2.85
CA TRP A 464 19.90 -1.95 2.94
C TRP A 464 21.35 -2.10 3.40
N LEU A 465 21.59 -2.73 4.56
CA LEU A 465 22.94 -2.91 5.07
C LEU A 465 23.79 -3.81 4.18
N GLY A 466 23.24 -4.84 3.54
CA GLY A 466 24.05 -5.74 2.72
C GLY A 466 24.55 -5.11 1.42
N PHE A 467 23.89 -4.06 0.92
CA PHE A 467 24.40 -3.24 -0.19
C PHE A 467 25.50 -2.24 0.19
N ILE A 468 25.61 -1.85 1.46
CA ILE A 468 26.52 -0.76 1.88
C ILE A 468 27.53 -1.15 2.95
N TRP A 469 27.39 -2.31 3.59
CA TRP A 469 28.21 -2.70 4.74
C TRP A 469 28.80 -4.12 4.56
N ARG A 470 30.14 -4.19 4.52
CA ARG A 470 30.88 -5.45 4.31
C ARG A 470 30.73 -6.42 5.48
N ARG A 471 30.67 -5.90 6.71
CA ARG A 471 30.69 -6.71 7.94
C ARG A 471 29.35 -7.40 8.23
N LEU A 472 28.28 -7.07 7.50
CA LEU A 472 27.01 -7.78 7.64
C LEU A 472 27.17 -9.28 7.29
N THR A 473 26.80 -10.13 8.25
CA THR A 473 26.99 -11.59 8.16
C THR A 473 25.69 -12.33 7.84
N LYS A 474 25.82 -13.55 7.30
CA LYS A 474 24.69 -14.46 7.05
C LYS A 474 23.88 -14.74 8.32
N TRP A 475 24.56 -15.06 9.42
CA TRP A 475 23.91 -15.44 10.68
C TRP A 475 23.21 -14.27 11.36
N ALA A 476 23.78 -13.06 11.27
CA ALA A 476 23.12 -11.85 11.76
C ALA A 476 21.77 -11.63 11.06
N VAL A 477 21.72 -11.82 9.73
CA VAL A 477 20.47 -11.72 8.97
C VAL A 477 19.47 -12.80 9.37
N ILE A 478 19.90 -14.07 9.49
CA ILE A 478 19.00 -15.17 9.90
C ILE A 478 18.39 -14.89 11.28
N LEU A 479 19.22 -14.52 12.26
CA LEU A 479 18.77 -14.23 13.62
C LEU A 479 17.85 -13.02 13.67
N GLN A 480 18.21 -11.94 12.98
CA GLN A 480 17.37 -10.74 12.91
C GLN A 480 16.02 -11.05 12.29
N VAL A 481 15.98 -11.71 11.13
CA VAL A 481 14.73 -12.08 10.45
C VAL A 481 13.85 -12.92 11.36
N PHE A 482 14.42 -13.93 12.03
CA PHE A 482 13.69 -14.79 12.97
C PHE A 482 13.08 -13.99 14.13
N ILE A 483 13.87 -13.14 14.78
CA ILE A 483 13.40 -12.32 15.91
C ILE A 483 12.32 -11.33 15.46
N THR A 484 12.52 -10.64 14.33
CA THR A 484 11.52 -9.68 13.83
C THR A 484 10.26 -10.37 13.31
N LEU A 485 10.35 -11.58 12.75
CA LEU A 485 9.18 -12.37 12.38
C LEU A 485 8.36 -12.73 13.62
N ILE A 486 9.04 -13.11 14.71
CA ILE A 486 8.38 -13.38 15.98
C ILE A 486 7.68 -12.14 16.52
N ILE A 487 8.35 -10.99 16.54
CA ILE A 487 7.80 -9.74 17.12
C ILE A 487 6.69 -9.15 16.24
N TYR A 488 6.84 -9.13 14.91
CA TYR A 488 5.90 -8.43 14.04
C TYR A 488 4.73 -9.29 13.55
N ALA A 489 4.92 -10.62 13.47
CA ALA A 489 3.91 -11.52 12.93
C ALA A 489 3.42 -12.56 13.94
N VAL A 490 4.30 -13.24 14.69
CA VAL A 490 3.88 -14.36 15.56
C VAL A 490 3.24 -13.87 16.85
N ILE A 491 3.93 -13.04 17.62
CA ILE A 491 3.45 -12.56 18.93
C ILE A 491 2.13 -11.78 18.78
N PRO A 492 2.00 -10.81 17.87
CA PRO A 492 0.76 -10.04 17.75
C PRO A 492 -0.46 -10.93 17.50
N ASN A 493 -0.32 -11.97 16.68
CA ASN A 493 -1.39 -12.91 16.35
C ASN A 493 -1.66 -13.92 17.45
N LEU A 494 -0.60 -14.51 18.01
CA LEU A 494 -0.73 -15.50 19.08
C LEU A 494 -1.34 -14.87 20.33
N PHE A 495 -0.87 -13.69 20.73
CA PHE A 495 -1.31 -12.99 21.94
C PHE A 495 -2.72 -12.42 21.78
N GLN A 496 -3.09 -11.98 20.57
CA GLN A 496 -4.46 -11.63 20.26
C GLN A 496 -5.41 -12.84 20.33
N GLY A 497 -4.94 -14.07 20.12
CA GLY A 497 -5.75 -15.28 20.20
C GLY A 497 -5.91 -15.86 21.61
N MET A 498 -4.91 -15.68 22.48
CA MET A 498 -4.83 -16.34 23.79
C MET A 498 -5.62 -15.61 24.90
N ASP A 499 -6.61 -16.28 25.49
CA ASP A 499 -7.41 -15.70 26.58
C ASP A 499 -6.57 -15.39 27.83
N SER A 500 -5.55 -16.21 28.12
CA SER A 500 -4.60 -15.95 29.22
C SER A 500 -3.84 -14.63 29.06
N VAL A 501 -3.73 -14.09 27.85
CA VAL A 501 -3.10 -12.81 27.54
C VAL A 501 -4.15 -11.70 27.45
N LYS A 502 -5.24 -11.93 26.71
CA LYS A 502 -6.33 -10.96 26.53
C LYS A 502 -6.89 -10.44 27.84
N PHE A 503 -6.97 -11.29 28.86
CA PHE A 503 -7.56 -10.93 30.14
C PHE A 503 -6.54 -10.70 31.26
N ASN A 504 -5.25 -10.59 30.91
CA ASN A 504 -4.18 -10.40 31.89
C ASN A 504 -4.08 -8.91 32.29
N PRO A 505 -4.25 -8.56 33.58
CA PRO A 505 -4.16 -7.16 34.02
C PRO A 505 -2.87 -6.44 33.62
N LYS A 506 -1.74 -7.16 33.47
CA LYS A 506 -0.46 -6.56 33.05
C LYS A 506 -0.50 -6.01 31.63
N PHE A 507 -1.30 -6.61 30.75
CA PHE A 507 -1.42 -6.22 29.34
C PHE A 507 -2.63 -5.30 29.07
N LEU A 508 -3.51 -5.12 30.06
CA LEU A 508 -4.69 -4.25 30.00
C LEU A 508 -4.42 -2.82 30.47
N LYS A 509 -3.14 -2.40 30.49
CA LYS A 509 -2.79 -1.03 30.86
C LYS A 509 -3.28 -0.05 29.79
N GLU A 510 -3.81 1.07 30.26
CA GLU A 510 -4.30 2.18 29.44
C GLU A 510 -3.49 3.44 29.75
N THR A 511 -3.49 4.39 28.81
CA THR A 511 -2.91 5.71 29.01
C THR A 511 -3.77 6.56 29.94
N ASN A 512 -3.17 7.55 30.58
CA ASN A 512 -3.88 8.50 31.44
C ASN A 512 -4.75 9.43 30.59
N PRO A 513 -6.01 9.72 31.01
CA PRO A 513 -6.84 10.70 30.35
C PRO A 513 -6.19 12.08 30.43
N ARG A 514 -6.33 12.89 29.38
CA ARG A 514 -5.82 14.26 29.34
C ARG A 514 -6.89 15.22 28.86
N VAL A 515 -7.12 16.30 29.60
CA VAL A 515 -7.98 17.40 29.17
C VAL A 515 -7.10 18.44 28.48
N VAL A 516 -7.38 18.72 27.22
CA VAL A 516 -6.65 19.72 26.43
C VAL A 516 -7.62 20.83 26.04
N GLN A 517 -7.22 22.09 26.26
CA GLN A 517 -7.96 23.27 25.84
C GLN A 517 -7.67 23.55 24.36
N ILE A 518 -8.67 23.40 23.49
CA ILE A 518 -8.57 23.67 22.05
C ILE A 518 -9.12 25.06 21.78
N LYS A 519 -8.34 25.91 21.12
CA LYS A 519 -8.85 27.19 20.58
C LYS A 519 -9.43 26.95 19.19
N THR A 520 -10.74 27.05 19.05
CA THR A 520 -11.44 26.94 17.75
C THR A 520 -12.11 28.26 17.41
N ASP A 521 -12.41 28.46 16.13
CA ASP A 521 -13.36 29.50 15.73
C ASP A 521 -14.78 29.06 16.15
N ALA A 522 -15.57 30.02 16.63
CA ALA A 522 -16.92 29.78 17.09
C ALA A 522 -17.83 29.43 15.92
N LEU A 523 -18.54 28.32 16.03
CA LEU A 523 -19.58 27.91 15.10
C LEU A 523 -20.91 28.56 15.46
N ASN A 524 -21.89 28.47 14.57
CA ASN A 524 -23.26 28.93 14.85
C ASN A 524 -23.80 28.36 16.15
N GLU A 525 -23.58 27.07 16.39
CA GLU A 525 -23.99 26.38 17.61
C GLU A 525 -23.31 26.96 18.86
N ASP A 526 -22.10 27.51 18.75
CA ASP A 526 -21.36 28.10 19.87
C ASP A 526 -21.88 29.49 20.22
N VAL A 527 -22.29 30.26 19.22
CA VAL A 527 -22.94 31.55 19.41
C VAL A 527 -24.35 31.36 19.99
N GLU A 528 -25.10 30.37 19.49
CA GLU A 528 -26.40 29.99 20.04
C GLU A 528 -26.32 29.50 21.49
N GLN A 529 -25.22 28.84 21.87
CA GLN A 529 -24.93 28.43 23.24
C GLN A 529 -24.32 29.54 24.12
N GLY A 530 -24.11 30.74 23.57
CA GLY A 530 -23.54 31.89 24.29
C GLY A 530 -22.04 31.77 24.61
N LEU A 531 -21.34 30.83 23.97
CA LEU A 531 -19.89 30.62 24.12
C LEU A 531 -19.07 31.67 23.32
N ALA A 532 -19.69 32.36 22.37
CA ALA A 532 -19.10 33.41 21.54
C ALA A 532 -20.11 34.51 21.19
N GLY A 533 -19.63 35.71 20.85
CA GLY A 533 -20.49 36.82 20.43
C GLY A 533 -20.81 36.79 18.94
N ASN A 534 -19.88 36.35 18.11
CA ASN A 534 -20.03 36.21 16.66
C ASN A 534 -19.44 34.88 16.16
N ILE A 535 -19.95 34.40 15.03
CA ILE A 535 -19.34 33.28 14.29
C ILE A 535 -17.93 33.70 13.91
N GLY A 536 -16.94 32.86 14.23
CA GLY A 536 -15.53 33.16 14.00
C GLY A 536 -14.76 33.71 15.20
N ASP A 537 -15.40 33.98 16.34
CA ASP A 537 -14.68 34.35 17.56
C ASP A 537 -13.81 33.18 18.06
N LYS A 538 -12.62 33.45 18.58
CA LYS A 538 -11.74 32.41 19.14
C LYS A 538 -12.26 31.95 20.51
N ILE A 539 -12.80 30.74 20.58
CA ILE A 539 -13.28 30.11 21.82
C ILE A 539 -12.35 28.99 22.27
N ALA A 540 -12.22 28.80 23.58
CA ALA A 540 -11.48 27.69 24.16
C ALA A 540 -12.46 26.59 24.60
N LYS A 541 -12.39 25.41 23.97
CA LYS A 541 -13.19 24.23 24.31
C LYS A 541 -12.32 23.19 24.99
N GLU A 542 -12.82 22.61 26.07
CA GLU A 542 -12.19 21.44 26.69
C GLU A 542 -12.43 20.20 25.83
N HIS A 543 -11.35 19.53 25.46
CA HIS A 543 -11.39 18.27 24.75
C HIS A 543 -10.68 17.20 25.57
N ILE A 544 -11.41 16.14 25.93
CA ILE A 544 -10.89 15.04 26.73
C ILE A 544 -10.32 13.98 25.78
N ILE A 545 -8.99 13.81 25.83
CA ILE A 545 -8.32 12.68 25.18
C ILE A 545 -8.61 11.43 26.00
N GLN A 546 -9.39 10.53 25.41
CA GLN A 546 -9.78 9.28 26.04
C GLN A 546 -8.56 8.35 26.26
N PRO A 547 -8.52 7.60 27.37
CA PRO A 547 -7.55 6.53 27.58
C PRO A 547 -7.53 5.55 26.39
N VAL A 548 -6.32 5.15 25.99
CA VAL A 548 -6.12 4.13 24.96
C VAL A 548 -5.30 2.98 25.49
N GLY A 549 -5.54 1.79 24.96
CA GLY A 549 -4.75 0.60 25.31
C GLY A 549 -3.29 0.77 24.92
N ILE A 550 -2.37 0.43 25.84
CA ILE A 550 -0.92 0.52 25.60
C ILE A 550 -0.45 -0.69 24.78
N PHE A 551 -0.77 -1.91 25.25
CA PHE A 551 -0.31 -3.15 24.61
C PHE A 551 -1.35 -3.77 23.67
N PHE A 552 -2.62 -3.44 23.79
CA PHE A 552 -3.67 -3.83 22.86
C PHE A 552 -4.22 -2.62 22.12
N GLU A 553 -4.69 -2.83 20.89
CA GLU A 553 -5.33 -1.80 20.07
C GLU A 553 -6.50 -1.13 20.80
N LYS A 554 -7.29 -1.91 21.55
CA LYS A 554 -8.29 -1.38 22.50
C LYS A 554 -8.35 -2.25 23.76
N VAL A 555 -8.65 -1.62 24.88
CA VAL A 555 -9.02 -2.29 26.13
C VAL A 555 -10.50 -1.99 26.35
N VAL A 556 -11.31 -3.03 26.40
CA VAL A 556 -12.77 -2.91 26.52
C VAL A 556 -13.27 -3.80 27.65
N ARG A 557 -14.48 -3.55 28.15
CA ARG A 557 -15.15 -4.46 29.08
C ARG A 557 -15.77 -5.62 28.31
N VAL A 558 -15.83 -6.80 28.92
CA VAL A 558 -16.53 -7.97 28.36
C VAL A 558 -18.01 -7.68 28.22
N ASN A 559 -18.61 -7.13 29.28
CA ASN A 559 -19.95 -6.56 29.24
C ASN A 559 -19.83 -5.03 29.27
N PRO A 560 -20.19 -4.32 28.18
CA PRO A 560 -20.15 -2.86 28.13
C PRO A 560 -21.02 -2.17 29.18
N ASP A 561 -22.15 -2.80 29.56
CA ASP A 561 -23.19 -2.22 30.42
C ASP A 561 -22.93 -2.43 31.91
N ASP A 562 -21.92 -3.23 32.26
CA ASP A 562 -21.54 -3.50 33.64
C ASP A 562 -20.18 -2.84 33.96
N PRO A 563 -20.17 -1.74 34.75
CA PRO A 563 -18.95 -1.05 35.20
C PRO A 563 -18.05 -1.89 36.11
N THR A 564 -18.46 -3.09 36.51
CA THR A 564 -17.64 -4.05 37.26
C THR A 564 -17.13 -5.20 36.39
N SER A 565 -17.62 -5.29 35.16
CA SER A 565 -17.25 -6.34 34.21
C SER A 565 -15.76 -6.33 33.92
N ARG A 566 -15.20 -7.54 33.79
CA ARG A 566 -13.79 -7.78 33.49
C ARG A 566 -13.40 -7.05 32.20
N LYS A 567 -12.22 -6.44 32.20
CA LYS A 567 -11.62 -5.86 30.99
C LYS A 567 -10.93 -6.94 30.14
N MET A 568 -10.90 -6.73 28.83
CA MET A 568 -10.20 -7.56 27.86
C MET A 568 -9.55 -6.71 26.77
N GLY A 569 -8.41 -7.19 26.27
CA GLY A 569 -7.73 -6.61 25.13
C GLY A 569 -8.35 -7.12 23.83
N ILE A 570 -8.66 -6.21 22.92
CA ILE A 570 -9.15 -6.55 21.57
C ILE A 570 -8.28 -5.89 20.50
N GLY A 571 -8.21 -6.56 19.34
CA GLY A 571 -7.38 -6.14 18.22
C GLY A 571 -5.92 -6.55 18.40
N ARG A 572 -5.06 -5.95 17.57
CA ARG A 572 -3.64 -6.34 17.48
C ARG A 572 -2.91 -6.10 18.80
N PHE A 573 -2.13 -7.08 19.25
CA PHE A 573 -1.18 -6.87 20.34
C PHE A 573 0.07 -6.14 19.83
N ASN A 574 0.42 -5.01 20.46
CA ASN A 574 1.57 -4.17 20.13
C ASN A 574 2.84 -4.73 20.76
N ALA A 575 3.36 -5.81 20.18
CA ALA A 575 4.59 -6.47 20.64
C ALA A 575 5.79 -5.52 20.68
N GLU A 576 5.83 -4.51 19.81
CA GLU A 576 6.90 -3.50 19.77
C GLU A 576 6.92 -2.67 21.04
N ILE A 577 5.76 -2.18 21.48
CA ILE A 577 5.60 -1.40 22.71
C ILE A 577 5.90 -2.28 23.93
N TRP A 578 5.52 -3.55 23.87
CA TRP A 578 5.86 -4.51 24.91
C TRP A 578 7.37 -4.73 25.05
N VAL A 579 8.09 -4.95 23.95
CA VAL A 579 9.56 -5.07 23.98
C VAL A 579 10.21 -3.78 24.47
N LEU A 580 9.74 -2.61 24.00
CA LEU A 580 10.22 -1.32 24.50
C LEU A 580 10.00 -1.13 26.01
N SER A 581 8.90 -1.65 26.55
CA SER A 581 8.63 -1.56 27.99
C SER A 581 9.61 -2.34 28.85
N TRP A 582 10.30 -3.35 28.30
CA TRP A 582 11.35 -4.10 29.02
C TRP A 582 12.57 -3.24 29.35
N PHE A 583 12.77 -2.15 28.61
CA PHE A 583 13.82 -1.17 28.84
C PHE A 583 13.39 -0.07 29.84
N GLY A 584 12.26 -0.26 30.54
CA GLY A 584 11.80 0.67 31.58
C GLY A 584 11.06 1.91 31.06
N ILE A 585 10.67 1.93 29.78
CA ILE A 585 9.90 3.04 29.20
C ILE A 585 8.45 2.99 29.71
N ASP A 586 8.00 4.05 30.37
CA ASP A 586 6.61 4.20 30.81
C ASP A 586 5.76 4.90 29.75
N PHE A 587 4.76 4.17 29.24
CA PHE A 587 3.85 4.61 28.21
C PHE A 587 2.52 5.17 28.75
N SER A 588 2.30 5.17 30.06
CA SER A 588 1.03 5.64 30.65
C SER A 588 0.71 7.10 30.32
N ASN A 589 1.73 7.92 30.01
CA ASN A 589 1.56 9.33 29.65
C ASN A 589 1.60 9.60 28.14
N PHE A 590 1.49 8.58 27.31
CA PHE A 590 1.53 8.74 25.85
C PHE A 590 0.13 8.99 25.29
N THR A 591 0.04 9.74 24.19
CA THR A 591 -1.17 9.82 23.38
C THR A 591 -1.20 8.69 22.35
N LYS A 592 -2.38 8.39 21.78
CA LYS A 592 -2.51 7.38 20.71
C LYS A 592 -1.52 7.62 19.55
N PRO A 593 -1.38 8.84 18.99
CA PRO A 593 -0.38 9.08 17.95
C PRO A 593 1.07 8.84 18.40
N GLN A 594 1.41 9.11 19.67
CA GLN A 594 2.75 8.84 20.21
C GLN A 594 3.04 7.34 20.32
N LEU A 595 2.08 6.54 20.79
CA LEU A 595 2.21 5.08 20.82
C LEU A 595 2.42 4.52 19.40
N VAL A 596 1.64 5.00 18.43
CA VAL A 596 1.78 4.61 17.03
C VAL A 596 3.16 5.01 16.47
N ALA A 597 3.62 6.22 16.77
CA ALA A 597 4.95 6.69 16.36
C ALA A 597 6.07 5.81 16.93
N MET A 598 6.00 5.46 18.22
CA MET A 598 6.98 4.59 18.87
C MET A 598 7.04 3.20 18.24
N ARG A 599 5.88 2.65 17.88
CA ARG A 599 5.82 1.37 17.15
C ARG A 599 6.55 1.45 15.81
N PHE A 600 6.25 2.43 14.98
CA PHE A 600 6.90 2.56 13.68
C PHE A 600 8.40 2.90 13.79
N LEU A 601 8.81 3.67 14.81
CA LEU A 601 10.23 3.90 15.09
C LEU A 601 10.93 2.60 15.49
N PHE A 602 10.29 1.74 16.28
CA PHE A 602 10.79 0.42 16.57
C PHE A 602 10.96 -0.39 15.29
N ASP A 603 9.93 -0.43 14.44
CA ASP A 603 9.97 -1.14 13.15
C ASP A 603 11.12 -0.66 12.25
N ALA A 604 11.40 0.65 12.27
CA ALA A 604 12.45 1.27 11.48
C ALA A 604 13.87 1.00 12.02
N LEU A 605 14.05 0.96 13.33
CA LEU A 605 15.40 0.97 13.95
C LEU A 605 15.82 -0.38 14.51
N PHE A 606 14.89 -1.11 15.12
CA PHE A 606 15.18 -2.36 15.84
C PHE A 606 15.84 -3.43 14.95
N PRO A 607 15.43 -3.64 13.69
CA PRO A 607 16.13 -4.57 12.80
C PRO A 607 17.61 -4.20 12.62
N PHE A 608 17.95 -2.92 12.47
CA PHE A 608 19.36 -2.50 12.33
C PHE A 608 20.16 -2.75 13.61
N VAL A 609 19.56 -2.50 14.79
CA VAL A 609 20.21 -2.79 16.08
C VAL A 609 20.60 -4.27 16.18
N LEU A 610 19.68 -5.17 15.83
CA LEU A 610 19.97 -6.62 15.81
C LEU A 610 21.07 -6.97 14.81
N LEU A 611 21.03 -6.39 13.60
CA LEU A 611 22.04 -6.67 12.57
C LEU A 611 23.43 -6.21 13.01
N PHE A 612 23.57 -5.02 13.60
CA PHE A 612 24.86 -4.54 14.12
C PHE A 612 25.36 -5.42 15.26
N LEU A 613 24.49 -5.75 16.22
CA LEU A 613 24.82 -6.58 17.37
C LEU A 613 25.29 -7.97 16.95
N PHE A 614 24.50 -8.70 16.16
CA PHE A 614 24.85 -10.07 15.77
C PHE A 614 26.01 -10.14 14.78
N SER A 615 26.18 -9.13 13.91
CA SER A 615 27.33 -9.08 12.99
C SER A 615 28.67 -8.91 13.70
N TYR A 616 28.68 -8.48 14.96
CA TYR A 616 29.90 -8.37 15.75
C TYR A 616 30.45 -9.74 16.17
N PHE A 617 29.57 -10.69 16.50
CA PHE A 617 29.92 -12.00 17.07
C PHE A 617 29.81 -13.18 16.11
N THR A 618 29.35 -12.95 14.87
CA THR A 618 29.14 -14.01 13.88
C THR A 618 30.22 -14.03 12.81
N PRO A 619 30.47 -15.19 12.15
CA PRO A 619 31.49 -15.30 11.12
C PRO A 619 31.22 -14.39 9.91
N VAL A 620 32.24 -13.65 9.49
CA VAL A 620 32.19 -12.77 8.31
C VAL A 620 32.19 -13.61 7.03
N VAL A 621 31.48 -13.14 6.00
CA VAL A 621 31.51 -13.76 4.67
C VAL A 621 32.94 -13.69 4.10
N PRO A 622 33.44 -14.76 3.42
CA PRO A 622 34.80 -14.77 2.88
C PRO A 622 35.10 -13.53 2.03
N LYS A 623 36.28 -12.93 2.23
CA LYS A 623 36.70 -11.69 1.56
C LYS A 623 36.55 -11.75 0.03
N LYS A 624 36.94 -12.88 -0.58
CA LYS A 624 36.83 -13.12 -2.03
C LYS A 624 35.40 -12.94 -2.56
N ASP A 625 34.41 -13.41 -1.80
CA ASP A 625 33.01 -13.29 -2.21
C ASP A 625 32.49 -11.86 -2.04
N LEU A 626 32.90 -11.18 -0.97
CA LEU A 626 32.57 -9.77 -0.73
C LEU A 626 33.19 -8.87 -1.79
N ASP A 627 34.48 -9.06 -2.11
CA ASP A 627 35.19 -8.29 -3.13
C ASP A 627 34.50 -8.43 -4.49
N ARG A 628 34.13 -9.66 -4.86
CA ARG A 628 33.38 -9.91 -6.10
C ARG A 628 32.02 -9.22 -6.11
N PHE A 629 31.26 -9.31 -5.02
CA PHE A 629 29.92 -8.71 -4.91
C PHE A 629 29.97 -7.18 -5.00
N PHE A 630 30.85 -6.53 -4.22
CA PHE A 630 30.96 -5.07 -4.21
C PHE A 630 31.59 -4.53 -5.50
N ALA A 631 32.57 -5.22 -6.07
CA ALA A 631 33.09 -4.88 -7.40
C ALA A 631 31.98 -4.86 -8.46
N LYS A 632 31.06 -5.84 -8.43
CA LYS A 632 29.90 -5.89 -9.35
C LYS A 632 28.98 -4.67 -9.18
N ILE A 633 28.68 -4.29 -7.94
CA ILE A 633 27.81 -3.14 -7.62
C ILE A 633 28.47 -1.81 -7.98
N HIS A 634 29.78 -1.71 -7.83
CA HIS A 634 30.51 -0.48 -8.17
C HIS A 634 30.75 -0.34 -9.67
N THR A 635 30.65 -1.43 -10.43
CA THR A 635 30.79 -1.43 -11.88
C THR A 635 29.50 -0.96 -12.56
N PRO A 636 29.54 0.16 -13.31
CA PRO A 636 28.40 0.62 -14.09
C PRO A 636 27.93 -0.43 -15.11
N VAL A 637 26.66 -0.37 -15.49
CA VAL A 637 26.11 -1.18 -16.58
C VAL A 637 26.67 -0.71 -17.92
N GLY A 638 27.24 -1.64 -18.69
CA GLY A 638 27.84 -1.36 -20.01
C GLY A 638 26.78 -1.04 -21.07
N ALA A 639 27.17 -0.33 -22.14
CA ALA A 639 26.25 -0.03 -23.24
C ALA A 639 25.98 -1.29 -24.09
N THR A 640 26.96 -2.17 -24.20
CA THR A 640 26.86 -3.48 -24.86
C THR A 640 27.21 -4.62 -23.88
N PRO A 641 26.74 -5.86 -24.14
CA PRO A 641 27.10 -7.02 -23.33
C PRO A 641 28.62 -7.27 -23.25
N GLU A 642 29.35 -7.05 -24.35
CA GLU A 642 30.81 -7.25 -24.42
C GLU A 642 31.57 -6.23 -23.56
N GLU A 643 31.19 -4.95 -23.63
CA GLU A 643 31.78 -3.90 -22.78
C GLU A 643 31.50 -4.17 -21.30
N GLU A 644 30.28 -4.62 -20.99
CA GLU A 644 29.90 -4.98 -19.63
C GLU A 644 30.72 -6.16 -19.10
N GLU A 645 30.86 -7.24 -19.88
CA GLU A 645 31.64 -8.42 -19.48
C GLU A 645 33.10 -8.03 -19.22
N LYS A 646 33.69 -7.22 -20.11
CA LYS A 646 35.05 -6.72 -19.94
C LYS A 646 35.21 -5.87 -18.68
N ALA A 647 34.28 -4.95 -18.43
CA ALA A 647 34.31 -4.08 -17.25
C ALA A 647 34.17 -4.88 -15.94
N LEU A 648 33.31 -5.90 -15.92
CA LEU A 648 33.14 -6.80 -14.78
C LEU A 648 34.36 -7.68 -14.55
N ALA A 649 34.94 -8.25 -15.61
CA ALA A 649 36.14 -9.07 -15.50
C ALA A 649 37.32 -8.27 -14.93
N ASP A 650 37.49 -7.02 -15.36
CA ASP A 650 38.48 -6.08 -14.79
C ASP A 650 38.18 -5.76 -13.33
N ALA A 651 36.93 -5.43 -13.00
CA ALA A 651 36.50 -5.13 -11.63
C ALA A 651 36.71 -6.32 -10.66
N TYR A 652 36.50 -7.55 -11.12
CA TYR A 652 36.74 -8.75 -10.29
C TYR A 652 38.22 -9.04 -10.06
N LYS A 653 39.10 -8.65 -11.00
CA LYS A 653 40.55 -8.77 -10.84
C LYS A 653 41.12 -7.66 -9.95
N HIS A 654 40.54 -6.46 -10.04
CA HIS A 654 41.02 -5.25 -9.37
C HIS A 654 39.93 -4.59 -8.52
N PRO A 655 39.37 -5.26 -7.49
CA PRO A 655 38.33 -4.69 -6.63
C PRO A 655 38.82 -3.45 -5.86
N GLU A 656 40.12 -3.35 -5.58
CA GLU A 656 40.76 -2.24 -4.87
C GLU A 656 40.63 -0.89 -5.59
N LYS A 657 40.35 -0.88 -6.90
CA LYS A 657 40.26 0.36 -7.68
C LYS A 657 39.15 1.31 -7.21
N TYR A 658 38.11 0.76 -6.57
CA TYR A 658 36.98 1.52 -6.05
C TYR A 658 37.21 2.07 -4.64
N GLU A 659 38.29 1.68 -3.95
CA GLU A 659 38.55 2.06 -2.57
C GLU A 659 38.70 3.59 -2.40
N LYS A 660 39.35 4.24 -3.37
CA LYS A 660 39.56 5.70 -3.41
C LYS A 660 38.27 6.51 -3.62
N ASP A 661 37.27 5.86 -4.21
CA ASP A 661 35.99 6.46 -4.57
C ASP A 661 34.97 6.34 -3.43
N LYS A 662 35.29 5.58 -2.37
CA LYS A 662 34.49 5.52 -1.14
C LYS A 662 34.48 6.86 -0.41
N ILE A 663 33.38 7.15 0.28
CA ILE A 663 33.27 8.29 1.19
C ILE A 663 34.28 8.15 2.34
N VAL A 664 34.41 6.93 2.89
CA VAL A 664 35.36 6.62 3.96
C VAL A 664 36.28 5.46 3.52
N PRO A 665 37.41 5.76 2.85
CA PRO A 665 38.38 4.75 2.44
C PRO A 665 38.94 3.96 3.64
N GLY A 666 39.24 2.68 3.45
CA GLY A 666 39.74 1.77 4.49
C GLY A 666 38.67 1.25 5.45
N SER A 667 37.42 1.72 5.33
CA SER A 667 36.31 1.28 6.19
C SER A 667 35.56 0.08 5.60
N ASN A 668 34.73 -0.55 6.45
CA ASN A 668 33.80 -1.60 6.01
C ASN A 668 32.57 -1.04 5.27
N TRP A 669 32.49 0.27 5.03
CA TRP A 669 31.39 0.90 4.32
C TRP A 669 31.71 1.02 2.83
N GLU A 670 30.76 0.61 2.00
CA GLU A 670 30.86 0.52 0.54
C GLU A 670 30.06 1.63 -0.13
N ILE A 671 30.00 2.79 0.51
CA ILE A 671 29.28 3.96 -0.01
C ILE A 671 30.27 4.80 -0.83
N LEU A 672 30.00 4.91 -2.13
CA LEU A 672 30.78 5.74 -3.04
C LEU A 672 30.42 7.23 -2.87
N LYS A 673 31.38 8.10 -3.20
CA LYS A 673 31.16 9.55 -3.28
C LYS A 673 30.05 9.84 -4.32
N PRO A 674 29.06 10.67 -4.00
CA PRO A 674 27.97 10.96 -4.92
C PRO A 674 28.51 11.66 -6.17
N SER A 675 28.06 11.22 -7.33
CA SER A 675 28.35 11.91 -8.59
C SER A 675 27.54 13.21 -8.70
N LYS A 676 27.93 14.11 -9.62
CA LYS A 676 27.12 15.30 -9.95
C LYS A 676 25.68 14.92 -10.33
N MET A 677 25.51 13.82 -11.06
CA MET A 677 24.19 13.30 -11.43
C MET A 677 23.39 12.82 -10.23
N ASP A 678 24.04 12.29 -9.18
CA ASP A 678 23.35 11.86 -7.97
C ASP A 678 22.88 13.05 -7.14
N VAL A 679 23.68 14.12 -7.06
CA VAL A 679 23.27 15.39 -6.41
C VAL A 679 22.09 16.01 -7.15
N ILE A 680 22.16 16.09 -8.49
CA ILE A 680 21.08 16.65 -9.31
C ILE A 680 19.81 15.78 -9.23
N GLY A 681 19.93 14.46 -9.36
CA GLY A 681 18.80 13.56 -9.36
C GLY A 681 18.10 13.46 -8.00
N PHE A 682 18.86 13.28 -6.93
CA PHE A 682 18.31 13.22 -5.57
C PHE A 682 17.79 14.59 -5.11
N GLY A 683 18.58 15.65 -5.30
CA GLY A 683 18.18 17.01 -4.95
C GLY A 683 16.98 17.50 -5.77
N GLY A 684 16.99 17.26 -7.08
CA GLY A 684 15.86 17.55 -7.97
C GLY A 684 14.59 16.78 -7.59
N SER A 685 14.72 15.54 -7.11
CA SER A 685 13.57 14.79 -6.58
C SER A 685 12.96 15.46 -5.35
N TRP A 686 13.76 16.01 -4.44
CA TRP A 686 13.24 16.79 -3.31
C TRP A 686 12.59 18.11 -3.72
N VAL A 687 13.05 18.75 -4.78
CA VAL A 687 12.36 19.91 -5.38
C VAL A 687 10.97 19.49 -5.88
N ILE A 688 10.84 18.34 -6.55
CA ILE A 688 9.54 17.82 -6.99
C ILE A 688 8.62 17.51 -5.80
N VAL A 689 9.15 16.97 -4.69
CA VAL A 689 8.39 16.82 -3.43
C VAL A 689 7.82 18.16 -2.99
N GLY A 690 8.66 19.21 -2.94
CA GLY A 690 8.22 20.57 -2.60
C GLY A 690 7.15 21.11 -3.55
N VAL A 691 7.29 20.88 -4.86
CA VAL A 691 6.28 21.28 -5.87
C VAL A 691 4.96 20.57 -5.63
N ILE A 692 4.95 19.27 -5.35
CA ILE A 692 3.69 18.52 -5.12
C ILE A 692 2.99 19.01 -3.84
N VAL A 693 3.75 19.24 -2.76
CA VAL A 693 3.19 19.81 -1.52
C VAL A 693 2.67 21.22 -1.77
N PHE A 694 3.38 22.03 -2.54
CA PHE A 694 2.93 23.36 -2.93
C PHE A 694 1.67 23.33 -3.78
N LEU A 695 1.55 22.40 -4.74
CA LEU A 695 0.34 22.23 -5.55
C LEU A 695 -0.86 21.79 -4.71
N LEU A 696 -0.65 20.92 -3.72
CA LEU A 696 -1.69 20.55 -2.75
C LEU A 696 -2.15 21.77 -1.95
N TRP A 697 -1.20 22.55 -1.43
CA TRP A 697 -1.51 23.78 -0.71
C TRP A 697 -2.24 24.79 -1.60
N LEU A 698 -1.77 25.00 -2.83
CA LEU A 698 -2.39 25.91 -3.79
C LEU A 698 -3.83 25.49 -4.08
N MET A 699 -4.06 24.22 -4.42
CA MET A 699 -5.38 23.65 -4.71
C MET A 699 -6.41 23.93 -3.59
N VAL A 700 -5.95 23.91 -2.35
CA VAL A 700 -6.76 24.09 -1.14
C VAL A 700 -6.98 25.57 -0.77
N ASN A 701 -6.19 26.48 -1.34
CA ASN A 701 -6.27 27.92 -1.08
C ASN A 701 -6.86 28.72 -2.25
N ILE A 702 -7.18 28.08 -3.38
CA ILE A 702 -7.92 28.70 -4.47
C ILE A 702 -9.37 28.90 -3.99
N LYS A 703 -9.80 30.16 -3.90
CA LYS A 703 -11.18 30.54 -3.58
C LYS A 703 -11.92 30.96 -4.83
#